data_AF-A0A1L3SKT5-F1
#
_entry.id   AF-A0A1L3SKT5-F1
#
_cell.length_a   1.000
_cell.length_b   1.000
_cell.length_c   1.000
_cell.angle_alpha   90.00
_cell.angle_beta   90.00
_cell.angle_gamma   90.00
#
_symmetry.space_group_name_H-M   'P 1'
#
loop_
_entity.id
_entity.type
_entity.pdbx_description
1 polymer ?
#
loop_
_entity_poly.entity_id
_entity_poly.type
_entity_poly.pdbx_seq_one_letter_code
_entity_poly.pdbx_strand_id
1 'polypeptide(L)'
;MSVDYAALRADNIKRYGTDIGRIGKMLLADRYDKLTHFIYELLQNAEDALRRRSSGWTGDRSVTFELSAEQLVVTHHGQPFNAADVQGVCGIDESTKDITSIGRFGIGFKSVYSFTKRPEIHSGDEDFAIETFVWPKAVAPVERQPSQTKIILPLNGDVEDPQTEIAEGLQDLGPRTLLFLRHIKEISWSVDGEPAGLYFRDDPKTLAPGIRQIALMGQQDGEEIEENWLVFSKEVANEGQNVGFVELAFALSSEPAPTRRIVPLSDSTLVVFFPTVLSTNTGFLLQGPFRTTPSRDNIPVHDTWNRNLVNEASLLLVEALRWMASERMLDVNALQALPIQKERFSGNLLAPMYDHLAEALQTEPLLPCGDSQHAAAQDVQLARTQDLRELFDADQLGNVLRADGPVRWLSADITADRTPALRHYLIHELGISEQSAESLLPRLGQNFLRAQSDQWLVRLYEYLNKVPVVAERLRNLALVRLEDGRQVAGFVNDMPQAFFPSDIQTGFPTIRRNICRSAEATKFLKWLGLTPPDPVDDVIRNLLPVYQDGEADQESYGEDIARILRAFKTDSATQRLRLITALTETPFVRARDMKTREESLKAPPDVSIKTARLSELYEGITGVYLTEDDSVLRGESVRELLEACGATRYILPVPVRSNLTETQKYELRLARGAVAASFESAPEDASLRGLDAILAQFPSLSVEARKRKARLVWEALIELQDRRGEGVFSGTYRWQYHQWRSASFDAHFVRVLNRSRWITDGDGDLVEPSSVLFEALGWPANPFLQSRIVFKKPIVEELAKEAGFEPDMLDMLKKLGVTSKADLLAKLKVEEPSSPDSDDASLSDEDDDRDEVSDDNEYEDTDSDEEQGSEDEDSEDDNDADDAGDENDGERDDDDDQDAEGDGEDNDNEDDGDDHHDDDDHDESENASSTSSRGDSSSSANRSQGAANRGNATKNDNKRSAVNQKPAERKFVSYVATHPDDEEERDPDGLDHSARMALEAKAITLIRKREPGLKPTPAGNKGFDLLETDANAEPERWVEVKAMKGCLEDRPVGLSSVQFEFARQHGDQYWLYVVEHADDETRARILKIKDPVGRSGTFIFDKGWASIAQVDAS
;
A
#
# COMPACT_ATOMS: atom_id res chain seq x y z
N MET A 1 55.00 50.94 -44.94
CA MET A 1 56.45 51.18 -44.82
C MET A 1 56.96 50.18 -43.81
N SER A 2 57.84 49.28 -44.23
CA SER A 2 58.43 48.26 -43.37
C SER A 2 59.41 48.85 -42.35
N VAL A 3 59.67 48.10 -41.28
CA VAL A 3 60.62 48.49 -40.22
C VAL A 3 62.07 48.37 -40.71
N ASP A 4 62.92 49.33 -40.33
CA ASP A 4 64.37 49.16 -40.41
C ASP A 4 64.84 48.14 -39.36
N TYR A 5 64.86 46.87 -39.75
CA TYR A 5 65.31 45.77 -38.91
C TYR A 5 66.78 45.93 -38.48
N ALA A 6 67.63 46.61 -39.26
CA ALA A 6 69.03 46.83 -38.90
C ALA A 6 69.16 47.84 -37.75
N ALA A 7 68.38 48.93 -37.79
CA ALA A 7 68.27 49.89 -36.70
C ALA A 7 67.64 49.26 -35.44
N LEU A 8 66.54 48.52 -35.59
CA LEU A 8 65.88 47.83 -34.47
C LEU A 8 66.78 46.77 -33.83
N ARG A 9 67.51 45.99 -34.63
CA ARG A 9 68.52 45.04 -34.13
C ARG A 9 69.65 45.75 -33.39
N ALA A 10 70.14 46.89 -33.88
CA ALA A 10 71.18 47.67 -33.21
C ALA A 10 70.72 48.20 -31.84
N ASP A 11 69.47 48.65 -31.73
CA ASP A 11 68.89 49.06 -30.44
C ASP A 11 68.66 47.87 -29.50
N ASN A 12 68.17 46.73 -30.00
CA ASN A 12 67.98 45.52 -29.18
C ASN A 12 69.31 44.94 -28.68
N ILE A 13 70.40 44.99 -29.46
CA ILE A 13 71.76 44.67 -28.98
C ILE A 13 72.19 45.63 -27.87
N LYS A 14 71.84 46.91 -27.97
CA LYS A 14 72.18 47.95 -26.97
C LYS A 14 71.35 47.84 -25.69
N ARG A 15 70.09 47.41 -25.77
CA ARG A 15 69.20 47.18 -24.61
C ARG A 15 69.49 45.88 -23.89
N TYR A 16 69.57 44.77 -24.63
CA TYR A 16 69.55 43.41 -24.07
C TYR A 16 70.91 42.68 -24.15
N GLY A 17 71.90 43.26 -24.84
CA GLY A 17 73.25 42.68 -24.98
C GLY A 17 73.36 41.56 -26.01
N THR A 18 74.51 40.89 -26.02
CA THR A 18 74.83 39.76 -26.92
C THR A 18 74.40 38.40 -26.37
N ASP A 19 74.43 38.23 -25.06
CA ASP A 19 74.18 36.95 -24.38
C ASP A 19 72.70 36.60 -24.25
N ILE A 20 71.82 37.46 -24.78
CA ILE A 20 70.37 37.37 -24.62
C ILE A 20 69.77 36.08 -25.23
N GLY A 21 70.41 35.48 -26.24
CA GLY A 21 70.01 34.17 -26.75
C GLY A 21 70.24 33.00 -25.78
N ARG A 22 71.17 33.14 -24.82
CA ARG A 22 71.37 32.19 -23.70
C ARG A 22 70.41 32.52 -22.56
N ILE A 23 70.34 33.79 -22.18
CA ILE A 23 69.54 34.26 -21.05
C ILE A 23 68.03 34.06 -21.32
N GLY A 24 67.57 34.32 -22.54
CA GLY A 24 66.17 34.14 -22.96
C GLY A 24 65.67 32.70 -22.82
N LYS A 25 66.52 31.69 -23.08
CA LYS A 25 66.18 30.28 -22.80
C LYS A 25 66.05 30.00 -21.31
N MET A 26 66.97 30.51 -20.49
CA MET A 26 66.88 30.39 -19.03
C MET A 26 65.68 31.15 -18.43
N LEU A 27 65.21 32.21 -19.09
CA LEU A 27 64.00 32.94 -18.71
C LEU A 27 62.69 32.21 -19.08
N LEU A 28 62.74 31.16 -19.91
CA LEU A 28 61.59 30.34 -20.33
C LEU A 28 61.54 28.95 -19.68
N ALA A 29 62.69 28.40 -19.25
CA ALA A 29 62.83 27.00 -18.84
C ALA A 29 61.86 26.57 -17.72
N ASP A 30 61.50 27.49 -16.82
CA ASP A 30 60.62 27.26 -15.67
C ASP A 30 59.29 28.04 -15.80
N ARG A 31 58.75 28.20 -17.02
CA ARG A 31 57.58 29.07 -17.29
C ARG A 31 56.32 28.44 -17.90
N TYR A 32 56.30 27.18 -18.32
CA TYR A 32 55.09 26.55 -18.84
C TYR A 32 55.11 25.05 -18.56
N ASP A 33 54.01 24.48 -18.06
CA ASP A 33 53.91 23.05 -17.70
C ASP A 33 53.98 22.11 -18.92
N LYS A 34 53.53 22.57 -20.09
CA LYS A 34 53.73 21.92 -21.40
C LYS A 34 54.55 22.84 -22.30
N LEU A 35 55.53 22.31 -23.05
CA LEU A 35 56.27 23.12 -24.03
C LEU A 35 55.37 23.61 -25.16
N THR A 36 54.31 22.85 -25.49
CA THR A 36 53.30 23.13 -26.52
C THR A 36 52.37 24.31 -26.21
N HIS A 37 52.45 24.93 -25.02
CA HIS A 37 51.64 26.11 -24.65
C HIS A 37 51.76 27.27 -25.67
N PHE A 38 52.82 27.30 -26.50
CA PHE A 38 52.96 28.26 -27.59
C PHE A 38 51.77 28.26 -28.58
N ILE A 39 51.07 27.14 -28.75
CA ILE A 39 49.91 27.02 -29.65
C ILE A 39 48.79 27.97 -29.18
N TYR A 40 48.47 27.95 -27.89
CA TYR A 40 47.51 28.86 -27.27
C TYR A 40 47.96 30.32 -27.30
N GLU A 41 49.26 30.60 -27.16
CA GLU A 41 49.82 31.95 -27.33
C GLU A 41 49.64 32.44 -28.78
N LEU A 42 49.84 31.60 -29.79
CA LEU A 42 49.62 31.95 -31.19
C LEU A 42 48.13 32.16 -31.52
N LEU A 43 47.23 31.33 -30.98
CA LEU A 43 45.78 31.57 -31.04
C LEU A 43 45.40 32.91 -30.39
N GLN A 44 45.96 33.24 -29.21
CA GLN A 44 45.71 34.53 -28.55
C GLN A 44 46.20 35.70 -29.42
N ASN A 45 47.39 35.61 -30.01
CA ASN A 45 47.92 36.64 -30.91
C ASN A 45 47.08 36.80 -32.18
N ALA A 46 46.52 35.70 -32.71
CA ALA A 46 45.62 35.72 -33.85
C ALA A 46 44.26 36.38 -33.52
N GLU A 47 43.67 36.03 -32.38
CA GLU A 47 42.46 36.66 -31.82
C GLU A 47 42.68 38.16 -31.59
N ASP A 48 43.81 38.57 -31.00
CA ASP A 48 44.15 39.99 -30.78
C ASP A 48 44.40 40.75 -32.09
N ALA A 49 44.98 40.10 -33.10
CA ALA A 49 45.13 40.69 -34.42
C ALA A 49 43.78 40.81 -35.16
N LEU A 50 42.87 39.84 -35.00
CA LEU A 50 41.50 39.90 -35.53
C LEU A 50 40.65 40.96 -34.80
N ARG A 51 40.85 41.13 -33.48
CA ARG A 51 40.20 42.17 -32.65
C ARG A 51 40.50 43.60 -33.13
N ARG A 52 41.68 43.83 -33.70
CA ARG A 52 42.09 45.14 -34.25
C ARG A 52 41.53 45.43 -35.64
N ARG A 53 40.97 44.44 -36.36
CA ARG A 53 40.27 44.68 -37.63
C ARG A 53 39.06 45.61 -37.40
N SER A 54 38.74 46.43 -38.39
CA SER A 54 37.56 47.31 -38.32
C SER A 54 36.26 46.48 -38.19
N SER A 55 35.27 47.01 -37.48
CA SER A 55 34.02 46.31 -37.16
C SER A 55 33.18 45.88 -38.38
N GLY A 56 33.40 46.50 -39.54
CA GLY A 56 32.81 46.10 -40.82
C GLY A 56 33.66 45.16 -41.67
N TRP A 57 34.73 44.55 -41.12
CA TRP A 57 35.63 43.68 -41.88
C TRP A 57 35.10 42.24 -41.98
N THR A 58 34.76 41.86 -43.21
CA THR A 58 34.20 40.56 -43.60
C THR A 58 35.25 39.62 -44.23
N GLY A 59 36.50 39.70 -43.77
CA GLY A 59 37.53 38.75 -44.16
C GLY A 59 37.44 37.45 -43.37
N ASP A 60 38.30 36.51 -43.73
CA ASP A 60 38.40 35.19 -43.10
C ASP A 60 38.75 35.29 -41.59
N ARG A 61 38.26 34.33 -40.80
CA ARG A 61 38.40 34.23 -39.34
C ARG A 61 38.97 32.87 -38.91
N SER A 62 39.59 32.17 -39.84
CA SER A 62 40.41 30.97 -39.64
C SER A 62 41.75 31.26 -38.94
N VAL A 63 42.24 30.23 -38.24
CA VAL A 63 43.66 30.02 -37.93
C VAL A 63 44.02 28.59 -38.36
N THR A 64 45.08 28.44 -39.16
CA THR A 64 45.51 27.13 -39.70
C THR A 64 46.92 26.78 -39.23
N PHE A 65 47.14 25.53 -38.83
CA PHE A 65 48.42 24.96 -38.39
C PHE A 65 48.83 23.81 -39.33
N GLU A 66 49.89 24.00 -40.13
CA GLU A 66 50.41 23.00 -41.08
C GLU A 66 51.77 22.48 -40.54
N LEU A 67 51.85 21.23 -40.10
CA LEU A 67 53.04 20.64 -39.46
C LEU A 67 53.73 19.60 -40.37
N SER A 68 54.93 19.90 -40.83
CA SER A 68 55.84 18.93 -41.46
C SER A 68 56.94 18.46 -40.49
N ALA A 69 57.75 17.49 -40.92
CA ALA A 69 58.93 17.05 -40.17
C ALA A 69 60.03 18.14 -40.02
N GLU A 70 59.96 19.22 -40.79
CA GLU A 70 60.94 20.31 -40.82
C GLU A 70 60.43 21.64 -40.24
N GLN A 71 59.12 21.88 -40.23
CA GLN A 71 58.54 23.17 -39.79
C GLN A 71 57.07 23.06 -39.38
N LEU A 72 56.66 23.94 -38.46
CA LEU A 72 55.26 24.31 -38.26
C LEU A 72 54.98 25.66 -38.95
N VAL A 73 53.97 25.72 -39.81
CA VAL A 73 53.47 26.96 -40.43
C VAL A 73 52.13 27.31 -39.77
N VAL A 74 52.02 28.52 -39.23
CA VAL A 74 50.79 29.03 -38.62
C VAL A 74 50.28 30.23 -39.41
N THR A 75 49.05 30.12 -39.91
CA THR A 75 48.42 31.08 -40.81
C THR A 75 47.20 31.70 -40.14
N HIS A 76 47.05 33.03 -40.20
CA HIS A 76 45.83 33.72 -39.72
C HIS A 76 45.56 35.02 -40.47
N HIS A 77 44.31 35.49 -40.44
CA HIS A 77 43.85 36.65 -41.22
C HIS A 77 43.66 37.93 -40.37
N GLY A 78 44.30 38.02 -39.20
CA GLY A 78 44.30 39.22 -38.35
C GLY A 78 44.89 40.47 -39.02
N GLN A 79 44.76 41.64 -38.40
CA GLN A 79 45.34 42.88 -38.94
C GLN A 79 46.86 42.70 -39.18
N PRO A 80 47.38 43.04 -40.37
CA PRO A 80 48.80 42.89 -40.67
C PRO A 80 49.70 43.65 -39.70
N PHE A 81 50.90 43.12 -39.50
CA PHE A 81 51.89 43.69 -38.60
C PHE A 81 52.18 45.15 -38.95
N ASN A 82 52.28 45.96 -37.91
CA ASN A 82 52.79 47.32 -37.99
C ASN A 82 54.09 47.45 -37.18
N ALA A 83 54.75 48.61 -37.24
CA ALA A 83 56.03 48.82 -36.57
C ALA A 83 56.03 48.56 -35.05
N ALA A 84 54.91 48.76 -34.34
CA ALA A 84 54.78 48.43 -32.93
C ALA A 84 54.62 46.92 -32.69
N ASP A 85 53.97 46.20 -33.60
CA ASP A 85 53.85 44.73 -33.54
C ASP A 85 55.23 44.08 -33.75
N VAL A 86 56.00 44.58 -34.74
CA VAL A 86 57.40 44.15 -35.01
C VAL A 86 58.31 44.46 -33.81
N GLN A 87 58.21 45.65 -33.23
CA GLN A 87 58.98 46.01 -32.03
C GLN A 87 58.59 45.15 -30.82
N GLY A 88 57.30 44.88 -30.62
CA GLY A 88 56.79 44.06 -29.53
C GLY A 88 57.27 42.62 -29.61
N VAL A 89 57.12 41.96 -30.78
CA VAL A 89 57.56 40.57 -30.97
C VAL A 89 59.09 40.42 -30.91
N CYS A 90 59.83 41.48 -31.25
CA CYS A 90 61.30 41.53 -31.10
C CYS A 90 61.77 42.01 -29.71
N GLY A 91 60.88 42.42 -28.80
CA GLY A 91 61.22 42.92 -27.47
C GLY A 91 61.33 41.82 -26.40
N ILE A 92 61.65 42.24 -25.17
CA ILE A 92 61.59 41.42 -23.93
C ILE A 92 60.84 42.14 -22.79
N ASP A 93 60.57 43.45 -22.93
CA ASP A 93 60.03 44.30 -21.86
C ASP A 93 58.77 43.74 -21.18
N GLU A 94 58.63 44.05 -19.88
CA GLU A 94 57.31 44.08 -19.23
C GLU A 94 56.45 45.04 -20.02
N SER A 95 55.46 44.51 -20.74
CA SER A 95 54.67 45.33 -21.65
C SER A 95 53.70 46.17 -20.83
N THR A 96 53.73 47.48 -21.03
CA THR A 96 52.81 48.44 -20.37
C THR A 96 51.41 48.38 -21.01
N LYS A 97 50.90 47.15 -21.20
CA LYS A 97 49.50 46.87 -21.50
C LYS A 97 48.68 46.92 -20.20
N ASP A 98 47.37 46.88 -20.35
CA ASP A 98 46.40 47.02 -19.26
C ASP A 98 46.57 45.95 -18.16
N ILE A 99 46.12 46.25 -16.94
CA ILE A 99 46.22 45.40 -15.74
C ILE A 99 45.53 44.02 -15.91
N THR A 100 44.63 43.92 -16.89
CA THR A 100 43.88 42.71 -17.29
C THR A 100 44.25 42.20 -18.69
N SER A 101 45.16 42.88 -19.40
CA SER A 101 45.72 42.35 -20.65
C SER A 101 46.61 41.15 -20.33
N ILE A 102 46.14 39.95 -20.69
CA ILE A 102 46.84 38.69 -20.39
C ILE A 102 48.04 38.54 -21.34
N GLY A 103 49.09 39.27 -20.99
CA GLY A 103 50.22 39.61 -21.86
C GLY A 103 51.17 40.62 -21.19
N ARG A 104 51.38 40.50 -19.87
CA ARG A 104 52.28 41.37 -19.07
C ARG A 104 53.72 41.38 -19.59
N PHE A 105 54.11 40.41 -20.41
CA PHE A 105 55.44 40.31 -20.99
C PHE A 105 55.35 40.07 -22.50
N GLY A 106 56.32 40.58 -23.26
CA GLY A 106 56.59 40.13 -24.64
C GLY A 106 57.10 38.68 -24.75
N ILE A 107 56.93 37.87 -23.69
CA ILE A 107 57.40 36.50 -23.52
C ILE A 107 56.41 35.48 -24.10
N GLY A 108 55.12 35.82 -24.23
CA GLY A 108 54.10 34.92 -24.76
C GLY A 108 54.47 34.26 -26.09
N PHE A 109 54.78 35.07 -27.12
CA PHE A 109 55.31 34.58 -28.39
C PHE A 109 56.66 33.85 -28.26
N LYS A 110 57.48 34.14 -27.24
CA LYS A 110 58.81 33.52 -27.09
C LYS A 110 58.74 32.04 -26.73
N SER A 111 57.59 31.54 -26.26
CA SER A 111 57.33 30.10 -26.07
C SER A 111 57.65 29.26 -27.33
N VAL A 112 57.53 29.82 -28.54
CA VAL A 112 57.96 29.12 -29.78
C VAL A 112 59.43 28.71 -29.78
N TYR A 113 60.30 29.37 -28.98
CA TYR A 113 61.72 29.05 -28.89
C TYR A 113 62.02 27.74 -28.12
N SER A 114 61.01 27.04 -27.61
CA SER A 114 61.10 25.62 -27.26
C SER A 114 61.40 24.78 -28.51
N PHE A 115 60.61 24.98 -29.57
CA PHE A 115 60.64 24.15 -30.79
C PHE A 115 61.35 24.78 -31.99
N THR A 116 61.61 26.09 -32.02
CA THR A 116 62.42 26.73 -33.08
C THR A 116 63.60 27.52 -32.54
N LYS A 117 64.65 27.67 -33.35
CA LYS A 117 65.78 28.58 -33.10
C LYS A 117 65.59 29.96 -33.74
N ARG A 118 64.67 30.08 -34.72
CA ARG A 118 64.61 31.23 -35.64
C ARG A 118 63.22 31.28 -36.33
N PRO A 119 62.18 31.78 -35.65
CA PRO A 119 60.88 31.99 -36.27
C PRO A 119 60.94 33.06 -37.37
N GLU A 120 60.18 32.87 -38.44
CA GLU A 120 59.93 33.86 -39.50
C GLU A 120 58.49 34.37 -39.45
N ILE A 121 58.28 35.65 -39.79
CA ILE A 121 57.00 36.33 -39.79
C ILE A 121 56.84 37.08 -41.12
N HIS A 122 55.73 36.80 -41.81
CA HIS A 122 55.39 37.34 -43.12
C HIS A 122 53.99 37.95 -43.05
N SER A 123 53.89 39.29 -43.01
CA SER A 123 52.62 39.98 -42.73
C SER A 123 52.60 41.39 -43.34
N GLY A 124 51.69 41.63 -44.28
CA GLY A 124 51.61 42.93 -44.97
C GLY A 124 52.92 43.31 -45.67
N ASP A 125 53.47 44.47 -45.31
CA ASP A 125 54.77 44.98 -45.79
C ASP A 125 55.99 44.31 -45.12
N GLU A 126 55.80 43.52 -44.05
CA GLU A 126 56.88 43.01 -43.19
C GLU A 126 57.23 41.55 -43.53
N ASP A 127 58.53 41.27 -43.69
CA ASP A 127 59.09 39.94 -43.99
C ASP A 127 60.43 39.78 -43.24
N PHE A 128 60.40 39.17 -42.06
CA PHE A 128 61.58 39.05 -41.19
C PHE A 128 61.63 37.77 -40.37
N ALA A 129 62.85 37.34 -40.04
CA ALA A 129 63.12 36.32 -39.04
C ALA A 129 63.69 36.94 -37.77
N ILE A 130 63.44 36.31 -36.62
CA ILE A 130 63.95 36.74 -35.31
C ILE A 130 65.07 35.82 -34.87
N GLU A 131 66.31 36.22 -35.17
CA GLU A 131 67.53 35.53 -34.72
C GLU A 131 67.81 35.87 -33.26
N THR A 132 68.44 34.95 -32.51
CA THR A 132 68.94 35.20 -31.14
C THR A 132 67.88 35.85 -30.23
N PHE A 133 66.65 35.33 -30.24
CA PHE A 133 65.50 35.72 -29.38
C PHE A 133 64.88 37.12 -29.63
N VAL A 134 65.66 38.09 -30.13
CA VAL A 134 65.28 39.52 -30.23
C VAL A 134 65.87 40.28 -31.42
N TRP A 135 66.60 39.62 -32.34
CA TRP A 135 67.27 40.31 -33.46
C TRP A 135 66.49 40.11 -34.77
N PRO A 136 65.68 41.09 -35.21
CA PRO A 136 65.02 41.02 -36.50
C PRO A 136 66.05 41.09 -37.64
N LYS A 137 65.72 40.40 -38.73
CA LYS A 137 66.52 40.32 -39.95
C LYS A 137 65.61 40.06 -41.13
N ALA A 138 65.72 40.88 -42.18
CA ALA A 138 64.95 40.69 -43.41
C ALA A 138 65.16 39.28 -43.99
N VAL A 139 64.08 38.68 -44.50
CA VAL A 139 64.10 37.43 -45.27
C VAL A 139 63.52 37.65 -46.66
N ALA A 140 63.50 36.61 -47.50
CA ALA A 140 62.79 36.66 -48.77
C ALA A 140 61.27 36.59 -48.52
N PRO A 141 60.44 37.39 -49.20
CA PRO A 141 59.00 37.29 -49.04
C PRO A 141 58.43 35.94 -49.47
N VAL A 142 57.60 35.35 -48.61
CA VAL A 142 56.87 34.10 -48.88
C VAL A 142 55.47 34.40 -49.43
N GLU A 143 55.01 33.56 -50.35
CA GLU A 143 53.69 33.68 -50.98
C GLU A 143 52.54 33.55 -49.96
N ARG A 144 51.70 34.59 -49.95
CA ARG A 144 50.60 34.80 -49.00
C ARG A 144 49.51 35.68 -49.62
N GLN A 145 48.28 35.58 -49.11
CA GLN A 145 47.21 36.52 -49.49
C GLN A 145 47.45 37.92 -48.86
N PRO A 146 46.95 39.03 -49.43
CA PRO A 146 47.21 40.37 -48.91
C PRO A 146 46.68 40.66 -47.48
N SER A 147 45.72 39.87 -47.01
CA SER A 147 45.16 39.96 -45.66
C SER A 147 45.80 39.00 -44.65
N GLN A 148 46.68 38.11 -45.12
CA GLN A 148 47.16 36.94 -44.40
C GLN A 148 48.50 37.21 -43.71
N THR A 149 48.64 36.71 -42.50
CA THR A 149 49.90 36.59 -41.79
C THR A 149 50.30 35.13 -41.76
N LYS A 150 51.54 34.82 -42.14
CA LYS A 150 52.17 33.51 -41.96
C LYS A 150 53.31 33.64 -40.96
N ILE A 151 53.32 32.75 -39.97
CA ILE A 151 54.40 32.57 -38.99
C ILE A 151 54.99 31.19 -39.28
N ILE A 152 56.27 31.14 -39.62
CA ILE A 152 56.98 29.88 -39.94
C ILE A 152 57.93 29.58 -38.80
N LEU A 153 57.84 28.37 -38.24
CA LEU A 153 58.64 27.88 -37.14
C LEU A 153 59.45 26.66 -37.61
N PRO A 154 60.65 26.86 -38.20
CA PRO A 154 61.53 25.74 -38.57
C PRO A 154 61.91 24.96 -37.32
N LEU A 155 61.64 23.64 -37.32
CA LEU A 155 61.81 22.79 -36.14
C LEU A 155 63.29 22.67 -35.76
N ASN A 156 63.52 22.67 -34.45
CA ASN A 156 64.84 22.62 -33.86
C ASN A 156 65.26 21.16 -33.64
N GLY A 157 66.07 20.61 -34.54
CA GLY A 157 66.66 19.26 -34.39
C GLY A 157 67.66 19.07 -33.23
N ASP A 158 67.68 19.95 -32.23
CA ASP A 158 68.23 19.66 -30.89
C ASP A 158 67.16 19.10 -29.93
N VAL A 159 65.87 19.18 -30.30
CA VAL A 159 64.73 18.64 -29.54
C VAL A 159 64.52 17.18 -29.97
N GLU A 160 64.17 16.32 -29.02
CA GLU A 160 63.79 14.94 -29.28
C GLU A 160 62.32 14.89 -29.73
N ASP A 161 62.07 14.30 -30.91
CA ASP A 161 60.79 14.24 -31.61
C ASP A 161 59.83 15.46 -31.49
N PRO A 162 60.26 16.64 -32.01
CA PRO A 162 59.44 17.85 -31.97
C PRO A 162 58.20 17.79 -32.87
N GLN A 163 58.07 16.80 -33.75
CA GLN A 163 56.86 16.65 -34.58
C GLN A 163 55.75 16.00 -33.75
N THR A 164 56.03 14.90 -33.05
CA THR A 164 55.06 14.20 -32.21
C THR A 164 54.54 15.09 -31.07
N GLU A 165 55.42 15.78 -30.33
CA GLU A 165 54.97 16.63 -29.21
C GLU A 165 54.04 17.78 -29.69
N ILE A 166 54.34 18.40 -30.84
CA ILE A 166 53.47 19.43 -31.43
C ILE A 166 52.16 18.84 -31.96
N ALA A 167 52.18 17.63 -32.55
CA ALA A 167 50.98 16.95 -33.02
C ALA A 167 50.00 16.65 -31.87
N GLU A 168 50.49 16.12 -30.75
CA GLU A 168 49.71 15.94 -29.52
C GLU A 168 49.13 17.28 -29.03
N GLY A 169 49.94 18.34 -29.02
CA GLY A 169 49.50 19.69 -28.65
C GLY A 169 48.46 20.33 -29.58
N LEU A 170 48.32 19.85 -30.82
CA LEU A 170 47.27 20.26 -31.77
C LEU A 170 46.00 19.42 -31.61
N GLN A 171 46.15 18.10 -31.37
CA GLN A 171 45.04 17.20 -31.02
C GLN A 171 44.32 17.62 -29.74
N ASP A 172 45.06 18.15 -28.76
CA ASP A 172 44.58 18.68 -27.47
C ASP A 172 43.59 19.86 -27.59
N LEU A 173 43.51 20.55 -28.75
CA LEU A 173 42.75 21.80 -28.87
C LEU A 173 41.23 21.60 -28.78
N GLY A 174 40.69 20.65 -29.56
CA GLY A 174 39.26 20.37 -29.68
C GLY A 174 38.37 21.56 -30.10
N PRO A 175 37.05 21.33 -30.28
CA PRO A 175 36.11 22.41 -30.60
C PRO A 175 35.92 23.41 -29.46
N ARG A 176 36.06 23.00 -28.20
CA ARG A 176 35.86 23.84 -26.99
C ARG A 176 36.80 25.05 -26.93
N THR A 177 37.97 24.98 -27.56
CA THR A 177 38.89 26.13 -27.72
C THR A 177 38.22 27.35 -28.37
N LEU A 178 37.19 27.15 -29.21
CA LEU A 178 36.41 28.23 -29.84
C LEU A 178 35.30 28.82 -28.94
N LEU A 179 34.98 28.25 -27.77
CA LEU A 179 33.77 28.60 -26.99
C LEU A 179 33.77 30.04 -26.44
N PHE A 180 34.93 30.55 -26.04
CA PHE A 180 35.07 31.87 -25.40
C PHE A 180 35.80 32.92 -26.27
N LEU A 181 36.39 32.50 -27.39
CA LEU A 181 36.94 33.41 -28.40
C LEU A 181 35.82 34.27 -29.04
N ARG A 182 36.17 35.41 -29.63
CA ARG A 182 35.19 36.39 -30.14
C ARG A 182 35.45 36.82 -31.59
N HIS A 183 36.62 36.54 -32.14
CA HIS A 183 37.01 36.99 -33.48
C HIS A 183 37.52 35.89 -34.40
N ILE A 184 38.17 34.85 -33.87
CA ILE A 184 38.36 33.55 -34.53
C ILE A 184 37.02 32.82 -34.61
N LYS A 185 36.76 32.15 -35.73
CA LYS A 185 35.58 31.29 -35.96
C LYS A 185 35.93 29.85 -36.34
N GLU A 186 37.14 29.63 -36.82
CA GLU A 186 37.60 28.35 -37.34
C GLU A 186 39.05 28.11 -36.90
N ILE A 187 39.35 26.88 -36.50
CA ILE A 187 40.71 26.41 -36.26
C ILE A 187 40.89 25.13 -37.08
N SER A 188 41.89 25.12 -37.96
CA SER A 188 42.28 23.96 -38.76
C SER A 188 43.71 23.55 -38.42
N TRP A 189 43.98 22.25 -38.34
CA TRP A 189 45.34 21.72 -38.15
C TRP A 189 45.53 20.41 -38.91
N SER A 190 46.74 20.18 -39.43
CA SER A 190 47.09 18.97 -40.15
C SER A 190 48.57 18.64 -40.01
N VAL A 191 48.89 17.37 -39.81
CA VAL A 191 50.25 16.84 -39.76
C VAL A 191 50.55 16.02 -41.02
N ASP A 192 51.75 16.17 -41.58
CA ASP A 192 52.21 15.39 -42.73
C ASP A 192 52.24 13.88 -42.42
N GLY A 193 51.19 13.17 -42.84
CA GLY A 193 51.08 11.71 -42.71
C GLY A 193 50.07 11.20 -41.68
N GLU A 194 49.01 11.97 -41.38
CA GLU A 194 48.04 11.79 -40.28
C GLU A 194 48.62 12.29 -38.93
N PRO A 195 47.84 12.95 -38.04
CA PRO A 195 46.40 13.19 -38.06
C PRO A 195 46.00 14.60 -38.54
N ALA A 196 44.69 14.91 -38.52
CA ALA A 196 44.16 16.25 -38.82
C ALA A 196 42.86 16.57 -38.08
N GLY A 197 42.63 17.85 -37.79
CA GLY A 197 41.43 18.35 -37.12
C GLY A 197 40.95 19.70 -37.67
N LEU A 198 39.64 19.90 -37.62
CA LEU A 198 38.96 21.06 -38.17
C LEU A 198 37.77 21.42 -37.26
N TYR A 199 37.84 22.57 -36.61
CA TYR A 199 36.83 23.04 -35.66
C TYR A 199 36.22 24.35 -36.13
N PHE A 200 34.90 24.47 -35.99
CA PHE A 200 34.10 25.64 -36.35
C PHE A 200 33.24 26.11 -35.17
N ARG A 201 32.88 27.39 -35.22
CA ARG A 201 31.87 27.99 -34.34
C ARG A 201 30.88 28.82 -35.14
N ASP A 202 29.60 28.57 -34.90
CA ASP A 202 28.50 29.37 -35.43
C ASP A 202 28.43 30.78 -34.82
N ASP A 203 27.79 31.70 -35.53
CA ASP A 203 27.45 33.02 -34.98
C ASP A 203 26.51 32.88 -33.76
N PRO A 204 26.88 33.41 -32.58
CA PRO A 204 26.10 33.18 -31.35
C PRO A 204 24.66 33.70 -31.46
N LYS A 205 23.70 32.79 -31.31
CA LYS A 205 22.27 33.13 -31.26
C LYS A 205 21.98 33.78 -29.91
N THR A 206 21.83 35.10 -29.92
CA THR A 206 21.40 35.85 -28.73
C THR A 206 19.97 35.44 -28.35
N LEU A 207 19.75 35.13 -27.07
CA LEU A 207 18.45 34.76 -26.51
C LEU A 207 17.87 35.91 -25.67
N ALA A 208 18.72 36.56 -24.87
CA ALA A 208 18.40 37.73 -24.05
C ALA A 208 19.67 38.59 -23.85
N PRO A 209 19.59 39.80 -23.27
CA PRO A 209 20.77 40.58 -22.91
C PRO A 209 21.70 39.75 -22.01
N GLY A 210 22.97 39.59 -22.42
CA GLY A 210 23.95 38.75 -21.71
C GLY A 210 23.78 37.24 -21.88
N ILE A 211 22.80 36.74 -22.65
CA ILE A 211 22.51 35.30 -22.78
C ILE A 211 22.51 34.87 -24.24
N ARG A 212 23.35 33.89 -24.58
CA ARG A 212 23.57 33.42 -25.96
C ARG A 212 23.69 31.90 -26.04
N GLN A 213 23.13 31.31 -27.08
CA GLN A 213 23.43 29.94 -27.50
C GLN A 213 24.61 29.96 -28.48
N ILE A 214 25.57 29.07 -28.29
CA ILE A 214 26.66 28.78 -29.23
C ILE A 214 26.54 27.33 -29.70
N ALA A 215 26.73 27.09 -30.99
CA ALA A 215 27.03 25.75 -31.52
C ALA A 215 28.50 25.71 -31.92
N LEU A 216 29.18 24.64 -31.52
CA LEU A 216 30.53 24.29 -31.92
C LEU A 216 30.44 23.01 -32.75
N MET A 217 31.16 22.97 -33.86
CA MET A 217 31.25 21.79 -34.72
C MET A 217 32.73 21.42 -34.87
N GLY A 218 33.02 20.13 -34.98
CA GLY A 218 34.36 19.63 -35.15
C GLY A 218 34.39 18.39 -36.03
N GLN A 219 35.47 18.23 -36.76
CA GLN A 219 35.89 16.95 -37.30
C GLN A 219 37.32 16.67 -36.83
N GLN A 220 37.56 15.49 -36.27
CA GLN A 220 38.88 15.05 -35.84
C GLN A 220 39.02 13.57 -36.15
N ASP A 221 40.07 13.20 -36.90
CA ASP A 221 40.40 11.81 -37.26
C ASP A 221 39.23 11.02 -37.90
N GLY A 222 38.29 11.75 -38.52
CA GLY A 222 37.10 11.24 -39.19
C GLY A 222 35.79 11.34 -38.40
N GLU A 223 35.83 11.53 -37.08
CA GLU A 223 34.62 11.65 -36.23
C GLU A 223 34.05 13.07 -36.25
N GLU A 224 32.72 13.18 -36.40
CA GLU A 224 31.99 14.45 -36.30
C GLU A 224 31.60 14.73 -34.84
N ILE A 225 31.88 15.94 -34.36
CA ILE A 225 31.60 16.41 -33.00
C ILE A 225 30.68 17.63 -33.09
N GLU A 226 29.49 17.58 -32.49
CA GLU A 226 28.62 18.76 -32.31
C GLU A 226 28.41 19.02 -30.81
N GLU A 227 28.72 20.24 -30.35
CA GLU A 227 28.40 20.69 -29.00
C GLU A 227 27.52 21.94 -29.03
N ASN A 228 26.40 21.89 -28.29
CA ASN A 228 25.56 23.06 -28.06
C ASN A 228 25.82 23.59 -26.65
N TRP A 229 25.96 24.91 -26.52
CA TRP A 229 26.28 25.58 -25.25
C TRP A 229 25.32 26.74 -24.99
N LEU A 230 24.86 26.88 -23.75
CA LEU A 230 24.15 28.05 -23.24
C LEU A 230 25.14 28.89 -22.41
N VAL A 231 25.42 30.11 -22.86
CA VAL A 231 26.41 30.98 -22.25
C VAL A 231 25.76 32.25 -21.69
N PHE A 232 25.92 32.46 -20.39
CA PHE A 232 25.58 33.67 -19.66
C PHE A 232 26.82 34.57 -19.58
N SER A 233 26.66 35.90 -19.56
CA SER A 233 27.79 36.82 -19.69
C SER A 233 27.52 38.17 -19.03
N LYS A 234 28.38 38.56 -18.09
CA LYS A 234 28.34 39.85 -17.37
C LYS A 234 29.59 40.67 -17.67
N GLU A 235 29.39 41.91 -18.11
CA GLU A 235 30.49 42.86 -18.34
C GLU A 235 31.12 43.25 -17.00
N VAL A 236 32.45 43.21 -16.91
CA VAL A 236 33.19 43.53 -15.69
C VAL A 236 34.20 44.65 -15.91
N ALA A 237 34.34 45.52 -14.91
CA ALA A 237 35.21 46.69 -14.97
C ALA A 237 36.23 46.71 -13.83
N ASN A 238 37.48 47.07 -14.15
CA ASN A 238 38.53 47.36 -13.16
C ASN A 238 38.84 48.86 -13.20
N GLU A 239 38.88 49.52 -12.05
CA GLU A 239 39.19 50.97 -11.92
C GLU A 239 38.36 51.89 -12.84
N GLY A 240 37.14 51.46 -13.21
CA GLY A 240 36.22 52.19 -14.09
C GLY A 240 36.39 51.94 -15.59
N GLN A 241 37.28 51.04 -16.00
CA GLN A 241 37.46 50.60 -17.39
C GLN A 241 36.89 49.19 -17.58
N ASN A 242 36.13 48.96 -18.66
CA ASN A 242 35.70 47.60 -19.05
C ASN A 242 36.93 46.78 -19.43
N VAL A 243 37.06 45.61 -18.81
CA VAL A 243 38.20 44.70 -18.95
C VAL A 243 37.81 43.31 -19.46
N GLY A 244 36.58 43.14 -19.92
CA GLY A 244 36.05 41.89 -20.46
C GLY A 244 34.75 41.45 -19.79
N PHE A 245 34.52 40.15 -19.79
CA PHE A 245 33.30 39.53 -19.32
C PHE A 245 33.63 38.36 -18.39
N VAL A 246 32.84 38.20 -17.33
CA VAL A 246 32.69 36.91 -16.63
C VAL A 246 31.58 36.15 -17.34
N GLU A 247 31.80 34.88 -17.65
CA GLU A 247 30.89 34.07 -18.43
C GLU A 247 30.72 32.67 -17.83
N LEU A 248 29.49 32.15 -17.86
CA LEU A 248 29.15 30.79 -17.41
C LEU A 248 28.61 30.02 -18.62
N ALA A 249 29.25 28.90 -18.99
CA ALA A 249 28.85 28.08 -20.12
C ALA A 249 28.37 26.70 -19.67
N PHE A 250 27.08 26.44 -19.86
CA PHE A 250 26.42 25.16 -19.59
C PHE A 250 26.28 24.37 -20.90
N ALA A 251 26.67 23.09 -20.90
CA ALA A 251 26.47 22.22 -22.05
C ALA A 251 24.98 21.87 -22.20
N LEU A 252 24.53 21.72 -23.45
CA LEU A 252 23.15 21.40 -23.82
C LEU A 252 23.09 20.03 -24.50
N SER A 253 22.02 19.28 -24.26
CA SER A 253 21.77 18.06 -25.02
C SER A 253 21.55 18.37 -26.51
N SER A 254 21.93 17.42 -27.38
CA SER A 254 21.72 17.48 -28.83
C SER A 254 20.25 17.44 -29.25
N GLU A 255 19.33 17.20 -28.30
CA GLU A 255 17.89 17.27 -28.54
C GLU A 255 17.44 18.68 -29.00
N PRO A 256 16.39 18.76 -29.84
CA PRO A 256 15.79 20.04 -30.21
C PRO A 256 15.00 20.65 -29.03
N ALA A 257 14.74 21.95 -29.10
CA ALA A 257 13.72 22.56 -28.24
C ALA A 257 12.33 21.95 -28.57
N PRO A 258 11.48 21.65 -27.57
CA PRO A 258 11.60 22.01 -26.16
C PRO A 258 12.19 20.91 -25.24
N THR A 259 12.65 19.76 -25.75
CA THR A 259 13.12 18.65 -24.90
C THR A 259 14.60 18.74 -24.52
N ARG A 260 15.35 19.64 -25.18
CA ARG A 260 16.71 20.08 -24.82
C ARG A 260 16.85 20.44 -23.34
N ARG A 261 17.90 19.93 -22.70
CA ARG A 261 18.23 20.12 -21.27
C ARG A 261 19.68 20.57 -21.09
N ILE A 262 20.01 21.01 -19.88
CA ILE A 262 21.40 21.11 -19.42
C ILE A 262 21.99 19.71 -19.25
N VAL A 263 23.26 19.54 -19.62
CA VAL A 263 24.05 18.33 -19.37
C VAL A 263 25.23 18.71 -18.47
N PRO A 264 25.31 18.17 -17.23
CA PRO A 264 26.48 18.36 -16.38
C PRO A 264 27.75 17.81 -17.03
N LEU A 265 28.82 18.60 -17.02
CA LEU A 265 30.15 18.10 -17.32
C LEU A 265 30.65 17.19 -16.19
N SER A 266 31.39 16.13 -16.54
CA SER A 266 32.12 15.25 -15.62
C SER A 266 33.18 15.99 -14.80
N ASP A 267 33.75 17.02 -15.41
CA ASP A 267 34.90 17.77 -14.97
C ASP A 267 34.83 19.18 -15.57
N SER A 268 35.41 20.13 -14.87
CA SER A 268 35.53 21.51 -15.33
C SER A 268 36.78 22.15 -14.75
N THR A 269 37.38 23.04 -15.51
CA THR A 269 38.42 23.95 -15.03
C THR A 269 38.05 25.39 -15.32
N LEU A 270 38.68 26.30 -14.58
CA LEU A 270 38.57 27.73 -14.83
C LEU A 270 39.18 28.06 -16.19
N VAL A 271 38.46 28.82 -17.01
CA VAL A 271 38.91 29.24 -18.34
C VAL A 271 39.35 30.71 -18.30
N VAL A 272 40.55 30.97 -18.81
CA VAL A 272 41.15 32.31 -18.88
C VAL A 272 41.59 32.54 -20.32
N PHE A 273 40.60 32.79 -21.20
CA PHE A 273 40.59 32.53 -22.64
C PHE A 273 40.73 31.03 -23.00
N PHE A 274 41.69 30.34 -22.42
CA PHE A 274 41.93 28.89 -22.58
C PHE A 274 41.88 28.18 -21.20
N PRO A 275 41.75 26.85 -21.15
CA PRO A 275 41.66 26.11 -19.88
C PRO A 275 42.90 26.30 -19.00
N THR A 276 42.67 26.44 -17.68
CA THR A 276 43.70 26.36 -16.64
C THR A 276 43.68 24.96 -15.98
N VAL A 277 44.64 24.65 -15.11
CA VAL A 277 44.63 23.43 -14.28
C VAL A 277 43.75 23.55 -13.03
N LEU A 278 43.21 24.74 -12.72
CA LEU A 278 42.37 24.93 -11.55
C LEU A 278 40.97 24.34 -11.81
N SER A 279 40.66 23.19 -11.23
CA SER A 279 39.31 22.63 -11.33
C SER A 279 38.28 23.48 -10.59
N THR A 280 37.17 23.78 -11.28
CA THR A 280 36.04 24.55 -10.75
C THR A 280 35.02 23.72 -9.99
N ASN A 281 35.12 22.39 -10.04
CA ASN A 281 34.21 21.45 -9.35
C ASN A 281 32.71 21.63 -9.67
N THR A 282 32.40 22.28 -10.79
CA THR A 282 31.06 22.53 -11.35
C THR A 282 30.81 21.63 -12.57
N GLY A 283 29.54 21.39 -12.92
CA GLY A 283 29.16 20.75 -14.19
C GLY A 283 29.01 21.75 -15.35
N PHE A 284 29.59 22.94 -15.23
CA PHE A 284 29.62 24.01 -16.23
C PHE A 284 31.00 24.69 -16.21
N LEU A 285 31.37 25.36 -17.30
CA LEU A 285 32.63 26.11 -17.41
C LEU A 285 32.45 27.54 -16.92
N LEU A 286 33.39 28.02 -16.09
CA LEU A 286 33.51 29.42 -15.68
C LEU A 286 34.65 30.07 -16.46
N GLN A 287 34.39 31.21 -17.09
CA GLN A 287 35.39 32.04 -17.75
C GLN A 287 35.42 33.45 -17.15
N GLY A 288 36.61 34.06 -17.07
CA GLY A 288 36.74 35.49 -16.77
C GLY A 288 38.12 36.07 -17.09
N PRO A 289 38.31 37.40 -16.99
CA PRO A 289 39.61 38.07 -17.13
C PRO A 289 40.45 37.94 -15.83
N PHE A 290 40.62 36.71 -15.35
CA PHE A 290 41.38 36.41 -14.14
C PHE A 290 42.87 36.66 -14.33
N ARG A 291 43.55 37.11 -13.27
CA ARG A 291 45.01 37.20 -13.19
C ARG A 291 45.57 35.82 -12.90
N THR A 292 46.45 35.32 -13.77
CA THR A 292 47.08 34.02 -13.64
C THR A 292 48.48 34.08 -13.00
N THR A 293 49.03 32.91 -12.73
CA THR A 293 50.46 32.66 -12.53
C THR A 293 51.29 33.14 -13.74
N PRO A 294 52.61 33.36 -13.60
CA PRO A 294 53.49 33.71 -14.72
C PRO A 294 53.48 32.70 -15.87
N SER A 295 53.06 31.48 -15.58
CA SER A 295 52.97 30.30 -16.43
C SER A 295 51.56 29.99 -16.96
N ARG A 296 50.57 30.82 -16.57
CA ARG A 296 49.15 30.78 -17.00
C ARG A 296 48.34 29.54 -16.60
N ASP A 297 49.00 28.50 -16.07
CA ASP A 297 48.40 27.27 -15.54
C ASP A 297 47.32 27.47 -14.46
N ASN A 298 47.37 28.53 -13.65
CA ASN A 298 46.61 28.65 -12.41
C ASN A 298 46.41 30.12 -12.03
N ILE A 299 45.66 30.43 -10.96
CA ILE A 299 45.35 31.79 -10.53
C ILE A 299 45.68 32.04 -9.03
N PRO A 300 46.24 33.20 -8.64
CA PRO A 300 46.53 33.47 -7.23
C PRO A 300 45.26 33.62 -6.38
N VAL A 301 45.11 32.73 -5.39
CA VAL A 301 43.92 32.63 -4.51
C VAL A 301 43.68 33.81 -3.55
N HIS A 302 44.67 34.69 -3.39
CA HIS A 302 44.56 35.88 -2.52
C HIS A 302 44.51 37.21 -3.30
N ASP A 303 44.52 37.17 -4.63
CA ASP A 303 44.39 38.38 -5.44
C ASP A 303 42.96 38.95 -5.33
N THR A 304 42.86 40.25 -5.09
CA THR A 304 41.59 40.95 -4.82
C THR A 304 40.71 41.08 -6.07
N TRP A 305 41.30 41.11 -7.26
CA TRP A 305 40.57 41.15 -8.53
C TRP A 305 39.99 39.76 -8.85
N ASN A 306 40.77 38.69 -8.68
CA ASN A 306 40.29 37.32 -8.82
C ASN A 306 39.11 37.03 -7.87
N ARG A 307 39.21 37.45 -6.61
CA ARG A 307 38.11 37.33 -5.63
C ARG A 307 36.86 38.13 -6.04
N ASN A 308 37.03 39.31 -6.64
CA ASN A 308 35.91 40.09 -7.16
C ASN A 308 35.22 39.37 -8.34
N LEU A 309 36.00 38.81 -9.26
CA LEU A 309 35.46 38.04 -10.41
C LEU A 309 34.67 36.80 -9.97
N VAL A 310 35.06 36.11 -8.90
CA VAL A 310 34.25 35.01 -8.35
C VAL A 310 32.94 35.51 -7.75
N ASN A 311 32.92 36.65 -7.05
CA ASN A 311 31.67 37.23 -6.56
C ASN A 311 30.74 37.60 -7.74
N GLU A 312 31.27 38.23 -8.80
CA GLU A 312 30.48 38.52 -10.01
C GLU A 312 30.00 37.25 -10.73
N ALA A 313 30.80 36.18 -10.74
CA ALA A 313 30.39 34.86 -11.23
C ALA A 313 29.28 34.23 -10.38
N SER A 314 29.33 34.43 -9.06
CA SER A 314 28.32 33.93 -8.10
C SER A 314 26.98 34.63 -8.28
N LEU A 315 27.00 35.95 -8.48
CA LEU A 315 25.81 36.74 -8.83
C LEU A 315 25.27 36.35 -10.21
N LEU A 316 26.14 36.20 -11.21
CA LEU A 316 25.76 35.74 -12.55
C LEU A 316 25.18 34.31 -12.54
N LEU A 317 25.60 33.45 -11.61
CA LEU A 317 25.02 32.11 -11.43
C LEU A 317 23.57 32.20 -10.97
N VAL A 318 23.25 33.07 -10.00
CA VAL A 318 21.86 33.29 -9.56
C VAL A 318 21.02 33.92 -10.67
N GLU A 319 21.57 34.90 -11.41
CA GLU A 319 20.92 35.46 -12.61
C GLU A 319 20.63 34.37 -13.68
N ALA A 320 21.57 33.44 -13.89
CA ALA A 320 21.40 32.31 -14.81
C ALA A 320 20.33 31.31 -14.35
N LEU A 321 20.28 30.98 -13.06
CA LEU A 321 19.28 30.09 -12.46
C LEU A 321 17.86 30.66 -12.62
N ARG A 322 17.66 31.94 -12.30
CA ARG A 322 16.38 32.65 -12.50
C ARG A 322 15.89 32.56 -13.95
N TRP A 323 16.78 32.79 -14.92
CA TRP A 323 16.45 32.69 -16.34
C TRP A 323 16.11 31.26 -16.74
N MET A 324 16.93 30.28 -16.35
CA MET A 324 16.68 28.86 -16.64
C MET A 324 15.38 28.34 -16.00
N ALA A 325 14.97 28.86 -14.83
CA ALA A 325 13.66 28.58 -14.26
C ALA A 325 12.53 29.12 -15.16
N SER A 326 12.61 30.39 -15.58
CA SER A 326 11.59 31.01 -16.43
C SER A 326 11.42 30.34 -17.80
N GLU A 327 12.51 29.87 -18.40
CA GLU A 327 12.51 29.13 -19.68
C GLU A 327 12.33 27.60 -19.50
N ARG A 328 12.07 27.13 -18.26
CA ARG A 328 11.88 25.70 -17.90
C ARG A 328 13.07 24.79 -18.22
N MET A 329 14.27 25.35 -18.30
CA MET A 329 15.55 24.64 -18.49
C MET A 329 16.22 24.22 -17.17
N LEU A 330 15.80 24.79 -16.03
CA LEU A 330 16.30 24.44 -14.70
C LEU A 330 15.66 23.13 -14.19
N ASP A 331 16.11 22.00 -14.73
CA ASP A 331 15.67 20.67 -14.31
C ASP A 331 16.65 20.00 -13.32
N VAL A 332 16.42 18.73 -13.02
CA VAL A 332 17.26 17.95 -12.08
C VAL A 332 18.67 17.67 -12.65
N ASN A 333 18.87 17.70 -13.96
CA ASN A 333 20.20 17.67 -14.55
C ASN A 333 20.88 19.02 -14.39
N ALA A 334 20.17 20.13 -14.64
CA ALA A 334 20.69 21.48 -14.41
C ALA A 334 21.15 21.69 -12.95
N LEU A 335 20.38 21.22 -11.96
CA LEU A 335 20.80 21.29 -10.54
C LEU A 335 22.06 20.47 -10.22
N GLN A 336 22.30 19.34 -10.91
CA GLN A 336 23.51 18.54 -10.73
C GLN A 336 24.77 19.18 -11.32
N ALA A 337 24.63 20.21 -12.18
CA ALA A 337 25.76 20.99 -12.67
C ALA A 337 26.24 22.06 -11.67
N LEU A 338 25.53 22.30 -10.57
CA LEU A 338 25.77 23.40 -9.65
C LEU A 338 26.78 23.05 -8.55
N PRO A 339 27.39 24.03 -7.87
CA PRO A 339 28.29 23.79 -6.73
C PRO A 339 27.54 23.27 -5.49
N ILE A 340 27.15 22.00 -5.49
CA ILE A 340 26.35 21.34 -4.43
C ILE A 340 27.16 20.47 -3.44
N GLN A 341 28.46 20.26 -3.70
CA GLN A 341 29.35 19.44 -2.87
C GLN A 341 30.22 20.34 -1.98
N LYS A 342 29.75 20.63 -0.76
CA LYS A 342 30.30 21.61 0.19
C LYS A 342 31.80 21.47 0.45
N GLU A 343 32.27 20.23 0.51
CA GLU A 343 33.67 19.85 0.76
C GLU A 343 34.60 20.34 -0.36
N ARG A 344 34.08 20.46 -1.59
CA ARG A 344 34.84 20.93 -2.77
C ARG A 344 34.94 22.45 -2.87
N PHE A 345 34.18 23.20 -2.07
CA PHE A 345 34.15 24.67 -2.08
C PHE A 345 34.63 25.28 -0.75
N SER A 346 34.51 24.54 0.35
CA SER A 346 34.92 24.95 1.70
C SER A 346 36.37 25.45 1.74
N GLY A 347 36.55 26.71 2.12
CA GLY A 347 37.86 27.32 2.38
C GLY A 347 38.70 27.65 1.14
N ASN A 348 38.18 27.51 -0.07
CA ASN A 348 38.90 27.87 -1.30
C ASN A 348 38.33 29.13 -1.98
N LEU A 349 38.96 29.55 -3.09
CA LEU A 349 38.62 30.78 -3.80
C LEU A 349 37.18 30.79 -4.36
N LEU A 350 36.60 29.63 -4.66
CA LEU A 350 35.27 29.46 -5.26
C LEU A 350 34.14 29.31 -4.23
N ALA A 351 34.45 29.35 -2.92
CA ALA A 351 33.45 29.29 -1.85
C ALA A 351 32.21 30.19 -2.07
N PRO A 352 32.33 31.46 -2.52
CA PRO A 352 31.17 32.32 -2.75
C PRO A 352 30.14 31.75 -3.73
N MET A 353 30.54 30.88 -4.67
CA MET A 353 29.60 30.27 -5.62
C MET A 353 28.70 29.22 -4.96
N TYR A 354 29.20 28.55 -3.92
CA TYR A 354 28.41 27.66 -3.06
C TYR A 354 27.49 28.49 -2.15
N ASP A 355 28.02 29.55 -1.54
CA ASP A 355 27.28 30.39 -0.57
C ASP A 355 26.08 31.08 -1.23
N HIS A 356 26.28 31.74 -2.38
CA HIS A 356 25.19 32.40 -3.12
C HIS A 356 24.20 31.40 -3.73
N LEU A 357 24.64 30.18 -4.08
CA LEU A 357 23.72 29.12 -4.50
C LEU A 357 22.79 28.72 -3.36
N ALA A 358 23.34 28.47 -2.16
CA ALA A 358 22.55 28.08 -1.00
C ALA A 358 21.53 29.17 -0.62
N GLU A 359 21.94 30.44 -0.56
CA GLU A 359 21.03 31.56 -0.28
C GLU A 359 19.90 31.66 -1.33
N ALA A 360 20.23 31.54 -2.63
CA ALA A 360 19.24 31.61 -3.69
C ALA A 360 18.27 30.42 -3.69
N LEU A 361 18.74 29.18 -3.53
CA LEU A 361 17.85 28.01 -3.45
C LEU A 361 16.99 28.00 -2.17
N GLN A 362 17.47 28.64 -1.09
CA GLN A 362 16.72 28.78 0.15
C GLN A 362 15.56 29.79 0.03
N THR A 363 15.75 30.86 -0.74
CA THR A 363 14.87 32.06 -0.74
C THR A 363 14.09 32.30 -2.04
N GLU A 364 14.48 31.70 -3.16
CA GLU A 364 13.87 31.94 -4.48
C GLU A 364 13.23 30.69 -5.10
N PRO A 365 12.22 30.84 -5.97
CA PRO A 365 11.58 29.72 -6.67
C PRO A 365 12.50 29.12 -7.74
N LEU A 366 13.45 28.28 -7.30
CA LEU A 366 14.50 27.69 -8.14
C LEU A 366 14.59 26.15 -8.06
N LEU A 367 13.87 25.49 -7.13
CA LEU A 367 13.87 24.03 -7.03
C LEU A 367 12.72 23.40 -7.85
N PRO A 368 12.99 22.47 -8.78
CA PRO A 368 12.00 21.95 -9.72
C PRO A 368 11.03 20.98 -9.02
N CYS A 369 9.74 21.30 -9.13
CA CYS A 369 8.62 20.57 -8.55
C CYS A 369 7.97 19.60 -9.55
N GLY A 370 7.22 18.62 -9.05
CA GLY A 370 6.58 17.59 -9.88
C GLY A 370 5.53 18.09 -10.87
N ASP A 371 5.03 19.32 -10.70
CA ASP A 371 4.07 20.02 -11.55
C ASP A 371 4.72 20.88 -12.66
N SER A 372 6.05 20.79 -12.82
CA SER A 372 6.85 21.66 -13.71
C SER A 372 6.85 23.14 -13.32
N GLN A 373 6.58 23.46 -12.05
CA GLN A 373 6.88 24.76 -11.44
C GLN A 373 8.21 24.70 -10.66
N HIS A 374 8.63 25.85 -10.14
CA HIS A 374 9.75 25.97 -9.22
C HIS A 374 9.30 26.64 -7.91
N ALA A 375 9.94 26.28 -6.80
CA ALA A 375 9.66 26.83 -5.47
C ALA A 375 10.94 26.90 -4.62
N ALA A 376 10.90 27.65 -3.51
CA ALA A 376 12.03 27.82 -2.59
C ALA A 376 12.13 26.64 -1.61
N ALA A 377 13.30 26.42 -0.99
CA ALA A 377 13.53 25.29 -0.07
C ALA A 377 12.51 25.19 1.07
N GLN A 378 12.03 26.32 1.59
CA GLN A 378 10.98 26.38 2.62
C GLN A 378 9.61 25.87 2.15
N ASP A 379 9.30 25.97 0.86
CA ASP A 379 7.98 25.69 0.29
C ASP A 379 7.93 24.32 -0.40
N VAL A 380 8.92 23.45 -0.16
CA VAL A 380 9.04 22.13 -0.83
C VAL A 380 9.36 20.99 0.15
N GLN A 381 9.05 19.77 -0.26
CA GLN A 381 9.38 18.53 0.44
C GLN A 381 9.79 17.43 -0.55
N LEU A 382 10.56 16.45 -0.06
CA LEU A 382 10.80 15.18 -0.76
C LEU A 382 9.75 14.14 -0.34
N ALA A 383 9.42 13.20 -1.23
CA ALA A 383 8.68 11.99 -0.88
C ALA A 383 9.03 10.85 -1.86
N ARG A 384 9.30 9.66 -1.31
CA ARG A 384 9.92 8.54 -2.03
C ARG A 384 9.00 7.85 -3.06
N THR A 385 7.68 7.87 -2.87
CA THR A 385 6.74 7.14 -3.73
C THR A 385 5.94 8.08 -4.63
N GLN A 386 5.48 7.58 -5.78
CA GLN A 386 4.61 8.34 -6.69
C GLN A 386 3.22 8.51 -6.08
N ASP A 387 2.62 7.42 -5.62
CA ASP A 387 1.26 7.39 -5.05
C ASP A 387 1.07 8.39 -3.88
N LEU A 388 2.07 8.57 -3.01
CA LEU A 388 2.01 9.53 -1.89
C LEU A 388 2.02 10.98 -2.40
N ARG A 389 2.72 11.24 -3.51
CA ARG A 389 2.82 12.57 -4.12
C ARG A 389 1.61 12.94 -4.98
N GLU A 390 0.94 11.94 -5.55
CA GLU A 390 -0.34 12.12 -6.22
C GLU A 390 -1.50 12.28 -5.23
N LEU A 391 -1.37 11.75 -4.01
CA LEU A 391 -2.40 11.82 -2.97
C LEU A 391 -2.62 13.26 -2.46
N PHE A 392 -1.57 14.06 -2.29
CA PHE A 392 -1.63 15.42 -1.76
C PHE A 392 -1.31 16.48 -2.82
N ASP A 393 -2.23 17.41 -3.06
CA ASP A 393 -1.91 18.69 -3.71
C ASP A 393 -1.17 19.65 -2.76
N ALA A 394 -0.75 20.82 -3.27
CA ALA A 394 0.14 21.71 -2.53
C ALA A 394 -0.52 22.41 -1.33
N ASP A 395 -1.80 22.79 -1.46
CA ASP A 395 -2.58 23.38 -0.36
C ASP A 395 -2.89 22.31 0.70
N GLN A 396 -3.21 21.08 0.28
CA GLN A 396 -3.38 19.94 1.18
C GLN A 396 -2.09 19.62 1.94
N LEU A 397 -0.94 19.58 1.26
CA LEU A 397 0.34 19.25 1.88
C LEU A 397 0.76 20.33 2.90
N GLY A 398 0.62 21.61 2.55
CA GLY A 398 0.86 22.72 3.46
C GLY A 398 0.01 22.63 4.72
N ASN A 399 -1.30 22.35 4.56
CA ASN A 399 -2.24 22.19 5.67
C ASN A 399 -1.87 21.02 6.61
N VAL A 400 -1.54 19.84 6.04
CA VAL A 400 -1.16 18.64 6.83
C VAL A 400 0.19 18.81 7.54
N LEU A 401 1.12 19.57 6.95
CA LEU A 401 2.40 19.91 7.57
C LEU A 401 2.31 21.08 8.56
N ARG A 402 1.23 21.87 8.50
CA ARG A 402 1.01 23.15 9.23
C ARG A 402 1.99 24.25 8.83
N ALA A 403 2.24 24.38 7.52
CA ALA A 403 2.96 25.52 6.94
C ALA A 403 2.02 26.71 6.72
N ASP A 404 2.58 27.93 6.66
CA ASP A 404 1.83 29.17 6.40
C ASP A 404 1.32 29.33 4.95
N GLY A 405 1.64 28.38 4.06
CA GLY A 405 1.30 28.42 2.65
C GLY A 405 1.39 27.05 1.94
N PRO A 406 1.18 27.03 0.60
CA PRO A 406 1.16 25.79 -0.19
C PRO A 406 2.56 25.19 -0.36
N VAL A 407 2.74 23.94 0.06
CA VAL A 407 4.02 23.21 0.02
C VAL A 407 4.00 22.20 -1.12
N ARG A 408 5.04 22.16 -1.96
CA ARG A 408 5.11 21.30 -3.16
C ARG A 408 5.98 20.07 -2.98
N TRP A 409 5.69 19.04 -3.77
CA TRP A 409 6.60 17.91 -3.95
C TRP A 409 7.67 18.23 -4.99
N LEU A 410 8.93 17.99 -4.62
CA LEU A 410 10.06 18.02 -5.55
C LEU A 410 9.94 16.95 -6.65
N SER A 411 10.65 17.19 -7.76
CA SER A 411 10.64 16.33 -8.96
C SER A 411 10.94 14.85 -8.66
N ALA A 412 10.28 13.95 -9.38
CA ALA A 412 10.47 12.50 -9.31
C ALA A 412 11.86 12.02 -9.78
N ASP A 413 12.61 12.86 -10.50
CA ASP A 413 13.98 12.54 -10.89
C ASP A 413 15.00 12.69 -9.74
N ILE A 414 14.62 13.31 -8.61
CA ILE A 414 15.48 13.45 -7.43
C ILE A 414 15.38 12.17 -6.59
N THR A 415 16.34 11.26 -6.76
CA THR A 415 16.35 9.95 -6.09
C THR A 415 17.72 9.63 -5.47
N ALA A 416 17.73 8.69 -4.52
CA ALA A 416 18.95 8.26 -3.84
C ALA A 416 19.91 7.45 -4.74
N ASP A 417 19.40 6.83 -5.81
CA ASP A 417 20.15 6.02 -6.77
C ASP A 417 20.64 6.83 -7.99
N ARG A 418 19.85 7.78 -8.49
CA ARG A 418 20.21 8.57 -9.68
C ARG A 418 20.90 9.88 -9.35
N THR A 419 20.55 10.52 -8.23
CA THR A 419 21.03 11.87 -7.88
C THR A 419 21.46 11.98 -6.40
N PRO A 420 22.32 11.06 -5.89
CA PRO A 420 22.64 10.98 -4.46
C PRO A 420 23.21 12.27 -3.87
N ALA A 421 24.15 12.92 -4.57
CA ALA A 421 24.76 14.17 -4.11
C ALA A 421 23.76 15.33 -4.01
N LEU A 422 22.85 15.46 -4.99
CA LEU A 422 21.78 16.45 -4.96
C LEU A 422 20.78 16.17 -3.83
N ARG A 423 20.31 14.92 -3.67
CA ARG A 423 19.41 14.56 -2.58
C ARG A 423 20.05 14.78 -1.21
N HIS A 424 21.34 14.52 -1.06
CA HIS A 424 22.08 14.80 0.18
C HIS A 424 22.13 16.31 0.46
N TYR A 425 22.54 17.14 -0.50
CA TYR A 425 22.56 18.59 -0.37
C TYR A 425 21.18 19.18 0.01
N LEU A 426 20.11 18.76 -0.67
CA LEU A 426 18.75 19.24 -0.38
C LEU A 426 18.31 18.91 1.05
N ILE A 427 18.60 17.70 1.55
CA ILE A 427 18.19 17.27 2.90
C ILE A 427 19.07 17.91 3.99
N HIS A 428 20.39 17.90 3.82
CA HIS A 428 21.33 18.21 4.90
C HIS A 428 21.82 19.66 4.91
N GLU A 429 21.80 20.35 3.76
CA GLU A 429 22.27 21.74 3.64
C GLU A 429 21.13 22.74 3.47
N LEU A 430 20.06 22.39 2.74
CA LEU A 430 18.83 23.21 2.66
C LEU A 430 17.73 22.79 3.66
N GLY A 431 17.95 21.74 4.45
CA GLY A 431 17.02 21.27 5.49
C GLY A 431 15.71 20.66 4.99
N ILE A 432 15.61 20.33 3.69
CA ILE A 432 14.36 19.86 3.06
C ILE A 432 14.05 18.44 3.53
N SER A 433 12.99 18.28 4.31
CA SER A 433 12.59 16.98 4.86
C SER A 433 12.02 16.04 3.80
N GLU A 434 12.27 14.73 3.97
CA GLU A 434 11.61 13.67 3.20
C GLU A 434 10.43 13.09 4.00
N GLN A 435 9.23 13.22 3.45
CA GLN A 435 7.99 12.74 4.07
C GLN A 435 7.70 11.30 3.66
N SER A 436 7.23 10.51 4.62
CA SER A 436 6.72 9.16 4.43
C SER A 436 5.24 9.08 4.82
N ALA A 437 4.56 7.97 4.51
CA ALA A 437 3.18 7.79 4.93
C ALA A 437 3.05 7.71 6.46
N GLU A 438 4.06 7.14 7.12
CA GLU A 438 4.18 7.05 8.57
C GLU A 438 4.38 8.41 9.24
N SER A 439 5.04 9.39 8.60
CA SER A 439 5.22 10.75 9.14
C SER A 439 4.04 11.69 8.82
N LEU A 440 3.35 11.45 7.71
CA LEU A 440 2.36 12.38 7.14
C LEU A 440 0.92 11.97 7.45
N LEU A 441 0.54 10.69 7.29
CA LEU A 441 -0.85 10.26 7.45
C LEU A 441 -1.39 10.34 8.90
N PRO A 442 -0.59 10.18 9.98
CA PRO A 442 -1.06 10.45 11.34
C PRO A 442 -1.46 11.91 11.59
N ARG A 443 -1.04 12.86 10.73
CA ARG A 443 -1.38 14.29 10.84
C ARG A 443 -2.75 14.63 10.25
N LEU A 444 -3.46 13.65 9.68
CA LEU A 444 -4.79 13.83 9.07
C LEU A 444 -5.89 14.10 10.12
N GLY A 445 -5.91 15.33 10.63
CA GLY A 445 -6.90 15.78 11.61
C GLY A 445 -8.34 15.80 11.07
N GLN A 446 -9.32 15.72 11.97
CA GLN A 446 -10.74 15.58 11.58
C GLN A 446 -11.25 16.75 10.71
N ASN A 447 -10.75 17.97 10.91
CA ASN A 447 -11.09 19.13 10.07
C ASN A 447 -10.60 18.96 8.63
N PHE A 448 -9.34 18.53 8.44
CA PHE A 448 -8.79 18.22 7.12
C PHE A 448 -9.61 17.11 6.45
N LEU A 449 -9.88 16.00 7.16
CA LEU A 449 -10.64 14.86 6.65
C LEU A 449 -12.11 15.20 6.34
N ARG A 450 -12.71 16.19 7.00
CA ARG A 450 -14.06 16.70 6.64
C ARG A 450 -14.04 17.55 5.38
N ALA A 451 -12.99 18.36 5.18
CA ALA A 451 -12.88 19.24 4.01
C ALA A 451 -12.68 18.50 2.67
N GLN A 452 -12.05 17.31 2.67
CA GLN A 452 -11.71 16.61 1.43
C GLN A 452 -12.92 16.10 0.63
N SER A 453 -12.75 15.93 -0.68
CA SER A 453 -13.78 15.33 -1.54
C SER A 453 -13.90 13.82 -1.32
N ASP A 454 -15.04 13.22 -1.69
CA ASP A 454 -15.20 11.76 -1.65
C ASP A 454 -14.21 11.04 -2.58
N GLN A 455 -13.88 11.66 -3.72
CA GLN A 455 -12.87 11.14 -4.65
C GLN A 455 -11.46 11.16 -4.04
N TRP A 456 -11.15 12.16 -3.21
CA TRP A 456 -9.89 12.19 -2.46
C TRP A 456 -9.82 11.07 -1.43
N LEU A 457 -10.91 10.84 -0.66
CA LEU A 457 -10.97 9.73 0.30
C LEU A 457 -10.88 8.36 -0.39
N VAL A 458 -11.49 8.19 -1.57
CA VAL A 458 -11.32 6.98 -2.39
C VAL A 458 -9.84 6.75 -2.72
N ARG A 459 -9.09 7.78 -3.14
CA ARG A 459 -7.64 7.67 -3.37
C ARG A 459 -6.85 7.38 -2.09
N LEU A 460 -7.23 7.95 -0.94
CA LEU A 460 -6.62 7.63 0.36
C LEU A 460 -6.83 6.15 0.71
N TYR A 461 -8.04 5.62 0.53
CA TYR A 461 -8.34 4.21 0.86
C TYR A 461 -7.62 3.26 -0.13
N GLU A 462 -7.57 3.62 -1.42
CA GLU A 462 -6.78 2.95 -2.45
C GLU A 462 -5.27 2.95 -2.14
N TYR A 463 -4.75 4.03 -1.54
CA TYR A 463 -3.39 4.09 -1.03
C TYR A 463 -3.19 3.19 0.18
N LEU A 464 -4.03 3.31 1.22
CA LEU A 464 -3.94 2.53 2.45
C LEU A 464 -4.04 1.02 2.21
N ASN A 465 -4.86 0.58 1.23
CA ASN A 465 -4.93 -0.82 0.81
C ASN A 465 -3.60 -1.37 0.23
N LYS A 466 -2.67 -0.51 -0.20
CA LYS A 466 -1.32 -0.90 -0.65
C LYS A 466 -0.30 -0.91 0.50
N VAL A 467 -0.57 -0.24 1.61
CA VAL A 467 0.35 -0.08 2.76
C VAL A 467 -0.30 -0.52 4.09
N PRO A 468 -0.67 -1.81 4.24
CA PRO A 468 -1.47 -2.29 5.39
C PRO A 468 -0.80 -2.06 6.77
N VAL A 469 0.54 -2.04 6.84
CA VAL A 469 1.28 -1.72 8.08
C VAL A 469 1.05 -0.28 8.54
N VAL A 470 0.91 0.65 7.60
CA VAL A 470 0.55 2.04 7.90
C VAL A 470 -0.93 2.13 8.22
N ALA A 471 -1.78 1.43 7.47
CA ALA A 471 -3.22 1.42 7.68
C ALA A 471 -3.63 0.95 9.09
N GLU A 472 -3.00 -0.09 9.64
CA GLU A 472 -3.35 -0.59 10.99
C GLU A 472 -3.01 0.45 12.08
N ARG A 473 -1.89 1.17 11.93
CA ARG A 473 -1.51 2.29 12.83
C ARG A 473 -2.51 3.46 12.78
N LEU A 474 -3.29 3.57 11.70
CA LEU A 474 -4.29 4.62 11.49
C LEU A 474 -5.72 4.14 11.77
N ARG A 475 -5.93 2.88 12.20
CA ARG A 475 -7.26 2.26 12.40
C ARG A 475 -8.16 3.02 13.39
N ASN A 476 -7.54 3.70 14.36
CA ASN A 476 -8.21 4.51 15.39
C ASN A 476 -8.46 5.97 14.96
N LEU A 477 -7.94 6.43 13.82
CA LEU A 477 -8.23 7.77 13.30
C LEU A 477 -9.63 7.81 12.69
N ALA A 478 -10.21 9.01 12.68
CA ALA A 478 -11.55 9.28 12.14
C ALA A 478 -11.57 9.30 10.60
N LEU A 479 -11.12 8.21 9.96
CA LEU A 479 -10.98 8.07 8.52
C LEU A 479 -12.32 7.85 7.78
N VAL A 480 -13.31 7.25 8.45
CA VAL A 480 -14.50 6.70 7.81
C VAL A 480 -15.62 7.74 7.70
N ARG A 481 -15.89 8.17 6.47
CA ARG A 481 -16.96 9.13 6.17
C ARG A 481 -18.33 8.46 6.09
N LEU A 482 -19.27 8.96 6.89
CA LEU A 482 -20.67 8.56 6.90
C LEU A 482 -21.48 9.28 5.79
N GLU A 483 -22.67 8.76 5.47
CA GLU A 483 -23.58 9.36 4.48
C GLU A 483 -23.96 10.83 4.84
N ASP A 484 -24.06 11.13 6.14
CA ASP A 484 -24.31 12.49 6.67
C ASP A 484 -23.09 13.44 6.63
N GLY A 485 -21.93 12.95 6.18
CA GLY A 485 -20.68 13.73 6.06
C GLY A 485 -19.83 13.78 7.32
N ARG A 486 -20.27 13.22 8.47
CA ARG A 486 -19.39 13.06 9.65
C ARG A 486 -18.25 12.09 9.35
N GLN A 487 -17.17 12.28 10.09
CA GLN A 487 -15.96 11.46 10.04
C GLN A 487 -15.79 10.73 11.38
N VAL A 488 -15.77 9.39 11.35
CA VAL A 488 -15.68 8.50 12.52
C VAL A 488 -14.53 7.51 12.38
N ALA A 489 -14.06 6.94 13.49
CA ALA A 489 -13.14 5.80 13.45
C ALA A 489 -13.87 4.56 12.91
N GLY A 490 -13.14 3.53 12.47
CA GLY A 490 -13.79 2.26 12.09
C GLY A 490 -14.45 1.58 13.29
N PHE A 491 -13.73 1.57 14.41
CA PHE A 491 -14.10 0.91 15.67
C PHE A 491 -13.78 1.80 16.86
N VAL A 492 -14.55 1.62 17.95
CA VAL A 492 -14.25 2.15 19.29
C VAL A 492 -14.61 1.05 20.28
N ASN A 493 -13.67 0.65 21.15
CA ASN A 493 -13.83 -0.46 22.09
C ASN A 493 -14.37 -1.75 21.41
N ASP A 494 -13.74 -2.13 20.29
CA ASP A 494 -14.13 -3.22 19.37
C ASP A 494 -15.56 -3.17 18.78
N MET A 495 -16.33 -2.11 19.05
CA MET A 495 -17.65 -1.89 18.46
C MET A 495 -17.53 -1.08 17.16
N PRO A 496 -18.07 -1.58 16.03
CA PRO A 496 -18.02 -0.87 14.75
C PRO A 496 -18.87 0.42 14.80
N GLN A 497 -18.30 1.52 14.34
CA GLN A 497 -18.95 2.85 14.36
C GLN A 497 -19.53 3.25 12.99
N ALA A 498 -19.34 2.41 11.96
CA ALA A 498 -19.83 2.64 10.61
C ALA A 498 -20.09 1.29 9.91
N PHE A 499 -21.18 1.20 9.16
CA PHE A 499 -21.59 -0.02 8.44
C PHE A 499 -21.68 0.22 6.94
N PHE A 500 -21.50 -0.82 6.12
CA PHE A 500 -21.71 -0.68 4.68
C PHE A 500 -23.18 -0.34 4.37
N PRO A 501 -23.45 0.63 3.49
CA PRO A 501 -24.82 0.95 3.09
C PRO A 501 -25.44 -0.25 2.37
N SER A 502 -26.68 -0.57 2.72
CA SER A 502 -27.47 -1.62 2.08
C SER A 502 -28.71 -1.05 1.39
N ASP A 503 -29.46 -1.92 0.70
CA ASP A 503 -30.78 -1.59 0.14
C ASP A 503 -31.87 -1.51 1.24
N ILE A 504 -31.52 -1.78 2.49
CA ILE A 504 -32.40 -1.73 3.66
C ILE A 504 -32.04 -0.47 4.48
N GLN A 505 -33.07 0.32 4.80
CA GLN A 505 -32.94 1.39 5.78
C GLN A 505 -32.83 0.78 7.19
N THR A 506 -31.76 1.14 7.88
CA THR A 506 -31.39 0.70 9.24
C THR A 506 -31.12 1.93 10.10
N GLY A 507 -31.17 1.79 11.43
CA GLY A 507 -30.82 2.86 12.37
C GLY A 507 -29.31 3.11 12.46
N PHE A 508 -28.48 2.17 11.99
CA PHE A 508 -27.03 2.26 12.07
C PHE A 508 -26.42 3.35 11.16
N PRO A 509 -25.33 4.02 11.61
CA PRO A 509 -24.56 4.94 10.78
C PRO A 509 -23.92 4.20 9.60
N THR A 510 -24.24 4.62 8.36
CA THR A 510 -23.74 3.98 7.15
C THR A 510 -22.65 4.80 6.46
N ILE A 511 -21.65 4.10 5.91
CA ILE A 511 -20.55 4.66 5.12
C ILE A 511 -21.12 5.32 3.86
N ARG A 512 -20.56 6.46 3.47
CA ARG A 512 -21.07 7.27 2.35
C ARG A 512 -21.12 6.47 1.05
N ARG A 513 -22.32 6.31 0.47
CA ARG A 513 -22.60 5.43 -0.69
C ARG A 513 -21.70 5.67 -1.88
N ASN A 514 -21.28 6.91 -2.10
CA ASN A 514 -20.44 7.28 -3.23
C ASN A 514 -19.00 6.73 -3.12
N ILE A 515 -18.48 6.54 -1.90
CA ILE A 515 -17.15 5.97 -1.64
C ILE A 515 -17.18 4.45 -1.87
N CYS A 516 -18.24 3.78 -1.43
CA CYS A 516 -18.47 2.34 -1.64
C CYS A 516 -18.65 1.92 -3.12
N ARG A 517 -18.57 2.87 -4.08
CA ARG A 517 -18.55 2.58 -5.52
C ARG A 517 -17.16 2.20 -6.04
N SER A 518 -16.07 2.59 -5.38
CA SER A 518 -14.74 2.04 -5.70
C SER A 518 -14.61 0.65 -5.08
N ALA A 519 -14.21 -0.32 -5.90
CA ALA A 519 -13.98 -1.70 -5.44
C ALA A 519 -12.76 -1.77 -4.51
N GLU A 520 -11.77 -0.93 -4.75
CA GLU A 520 -10.53 -0.82 -3.98
C GLU A 520 -10.77 -0.13 -2.63
N ALA A 521 -11.52 0.98 -2.61
CA ALA A 521 -12.00 1.59 -1.37
C ALA A 521 -12.85 0.61 -0.54
N THR A 522 -13.66 -0.22 -1.21
CA THR A 522 -14.47 -1.27 -0.57
C THR A 522 -13.61 -2.42 -0.02
N LYS A 523 -12.49 -2.78 -0.67
CA LYS A 523 -11.52 -3.76 -0.12
C LYS A 523 -10.90 -3.24 1.18
N PHE A 524 -10.46 -1.98 1.19
CA PHE A 524 -9.90 -1.34 2.40
C PHE A 524 -10.90 -1.32 3.56
N LEU A 525 -12.12 -0.85 3.31
CA LEU A 525 -13.17 -0.77 4.35
C LEU A 525 -13.56 -2.16 4.91
N LYS A 526 -13.54 -3.21 4.08
CA LYS A 526 -13.71 -4.60 4.56
C LYS A 526 -12.49 -5.12 5.32
N TRP A 527 -11.28 -4.76 4.90
CA TRP A 527 -10.04 -5.12 5.59
C TRP A 527 -9.95 -4.52 7.00
N LEU A 528 -10.46 -3.30 7.20
CA LEU A 528 -10.62 -2.70 8.54
C LEU A 528 -11.55 -3.52 9.47
N GLY A 529 -12.39 -4.40 8.92
CA GLY A 529 -13.37 -5.22 9.63
C GLY A 529 -14.83 -4.78 9.46
N LEU A 530 -15.12 -3.74 8.66
CA LEU A 530 -16.48 -3.19 8.55
C LEU A 530 -17.38 -4.10 7.69
N THR A 531 -18.61 -4.29 8.15
CA THR A 531 -19.63 -5.17 7.53
C THR A 531 -20.89 -4.38 7.14
N PRO A 532 -21.80 -4.95 6.32
CA PRO A 532 -23.18 -4.49 6.25
C PRO A 532 -23.86 -4.60 7.64
N PRO A 533 -24.88 -3.78 7.93
CA PRO A 533 -25.63 -3.90 9.18
C PRO A 533 -26.39 -5.24 9.23
N ASP A 534 -26.29 -5.93 10.36
CA ASP A 534 -27.08 -7.14 10.63
C ASP A 534 -28.54 -6.74 10.94
N PRO A 535 -29.57 -7.28 10.25
CA PRO A 535 -30.96 -6.91 10.47
C PRO A 535 -31.53 -7.26 11.86
N VAL A 536 -30.98 -8.26 12.55
CA VAL A 536 -31.37 -8.65 13.91
C VAL A 536 -30.77 -7.67 14.92
N ASP A 537 -29.49 -7.35 14.81
CA ASP A 537 -28.87 -6.34 15.69
C ASP A 537 -29.44 -4.93 15.43
N ASP A 538 -29.90 -4.61 14.21
CA ASP A 538 -30.61 -3.35 13.92
C ASP A 538 -31.95 -3.28 14.66
N VAL A 539 -32.75 -4.35 14.58
CA VAL A 539 -34.02 -4.41 15.32
C VAL A 539 -33.76 -4.33 16.83
N ILE A 540 -32.86 -5.15 17.39
CA ILE A 540 -32.62 -5.21 18.83
C ILE A 540 -32.07 -3.88 19.38
N ARG A 541 -31.16 -3.20 18.66
CA ARG A 541 -30.46 -2.02 19.19
C ARG A 541 -31.11 -0.68 18.82
N ASN A 542 -31.77 -0.60 17.66
CA ASN A 542 -32.25 0.68 17.11
C ASN A 542 -33.78 0.76 17.02
N LEU A 543 -34.50 -0.38 17.07
CA LEU A 543 -35.97 -0.40 16.94
C LEU A 543 -36.68 -0.74 18.26
N LEU A 544 -36.30 -1.83 18.93
CA LEU A 544 -37.00 -2.29 20.14
C LEU A 544 -36.97 -1.30 21.33
N PRO A 545 -35.89 -0.50 21.58
CA PRO A 545 -35.92 0.51 22.63
C PRO A 545 -37.08 1.51 22.50
N VAL A 546 -37.41 1.94 21.28
CA VAL A 546 -38.52 2.87 21.00
C VAL A 546 -39.88 2.30 21.47
N TYR A 547 -40.05 0.98 21.47
CA TYR A 547 -41.23 0.29 22.00
C TYR A 547 -41.16 0.05 23.52
N GLN A 548 -39.96 -0.01 24.11
CA GLN A 548 -39.76 -0.16 25.55
C GLN A 548 -39.96 1.17 26.30
N ASP A 549 -39.43 2.26 25.74
CA ASP A 549 -39.58 3.63 26.26
C ASP A 549 -40.98 4.23 26.00
N GLY A 550 -41.75 3.62 25.09
CA GLY A 550 -43.13 4.01 24.78
C GLY A 550 -43.26 5.15 23.75
N GLU A 551 -42.16 5.50 23.07
CA GLU A 551 -42.11 6.57 22.06
C GLU A 551 -42.52 6.12 20.63
N ALA A 552 -42.96 4.87 20.48
CA ALA A 552 -43.31 4.27 19.18
C ALA A 552 -44.46 5.01 18.46
N ASP A 553 -44.15 5.58 17.30
CA ASP A 553 -45.09 6.28 16.44
C ASP A 553 -46.18 5.34 15.87
N GLN A 554 -47.38 5.89 15.65
CA GLN A 554 -48.47 5.15 15.05
C GLN A 554 -48.33 5.00 13.53
N GLU A 555 -47.68 5.95 12.84
CA GLU A 555 -47.49 5.92 11.38
C GLU A 555 -46.35 4.98 10.96
N SER A 556 -45.24 4.90 11.71
CA SER A 556 -44.09 4.02 11.38
C SER A 556 -44.37 2.52 11.55
N TYR A 557 -45.31 2.14 12.41
CA TYR A 557 -45.56 0.75 12.86
C TYR A 557 -45.65 -0.30 11.74
N GLY A 558 -46.17 0.08 10.57
CA GLY A 558 -46.24 -0.80 9.39
C GLY A 558 -44.88 -1.15 8.80
N GLU A 559 -43.93 -0.21 8.79
CA GLU A 559 -42.55 -0.46 8.41
C GLU A 559 -41.80 -1.24 9.49
N ASP A 560 -42.05 -0.94 10.76
CA ASP A 560 -41.34 -1.53 11.89
C ASP A 560 -41.61 -3.03 12.01
N ILE A 561 -42.87 -3.45 11.89
CA ILE A 561 -43.22 -4.88 11.76
C ILE A 561 -42.58 -5.50 10.51
N ALA A 562 -42.48 -4.77 9.39
CA ALA A 562 -41.81 -5.27 8.19
C ALA A 562 -40.28 -5.42 8.35
N ARG A 563 -39.64 -4.60 9.21
CA ARG A 563 -38.22 -4.74 9.60
C ARG A 563 -38.05 -5.98 10.50
N ILE A 564 -38.90 -6.14 11.52
CA ILE A 564 -38.90 -7.32 12.42
C ILE A 564 -39.11 -8.62 11.63
N LEU A 565 -40.07 -8.65 10.70
CA LEU A 565 -40.31 -9.79 9.79
C LEU A 565 -39.14 -10.11 8.86
N ARG A 566 -38.30 -9.11 8.54
CA ARG A 566 -37.09 -9.31 7.72
C ARG A 566 -35.96 -9.87 8.58
N ALA A 567 -35.79 -9.37 9.80
CA ALA A 567 -34.84 -9.90 10.79
C ALA A 567 -35.14 -11.36 11.17
N PHE A 568 -36.42 -11.71 11.37
CA PHE A 568 -36.86 -13.07 11.70
C PHE A 568 -36.61 -14.12 10.61
N LYS A 569 -36.28 -13.67 9.38
CA LYS A 569 -35.87 -14.53 8.25
C LYS A 569 -34.36 -14.79 8.21
N THR A 570 -33.61 -14.45 9.26
CA THR A 570 -32.22 -14.88 9.42
C THR A 570 -32.11 -16.41 9.40
N ASP A 571 -31.06 -16.89 8.75
CA ASP A 571 -30.60 -18.27 8.68
C ASP A 571 -29.81 -18.69 9.93
N SER A 572 -29.24 -17.74 10.66
CA SER A 572 -28.55 -18.00 11.93
C SER A 572 -29.55 -18.31 13.05
N ALA A 573 -29.58 -19.57 13.49
CA ALA A 573 -30.37 -20.00 14.63
C ALA A 573 -30.08 -19.17 15.91
N THR A 574 -28.83 -18.80 16.14
CA THR A 574 -28.41 -17.97 17.27
C THR A 574 -28.96 -16.54 17.18
N GLN A 575 -28.88 -15.89 16.01
CA GLN A 575 -29.49 -14.57 15.82
C GLN A 575 -31.03 -14.65 15.93
N ARG A 576 -31.65 -15.71 15.39
CA ARG A 576 -33.10 -15.93 15.50
C ARG A 576 -33.55 -16.08 16.95
N LEU A 577 -32.79 -16.82 17.76
CA LEU A 577 -33.06 -16.96 19.20
C LEU A 577 -32.90 -15.62 19.94
N ARG A 578 -31.81 -14.88 19.71
CA ARG A 578 -31.61 -13.52 20.28
C ARG A 578 -32.79 -12.59 19.95
N LEU A 579 -33.25 -12.60 18.70
CA LEU A 579 -34.39 -11.80 18.26
C LEU A 579 -35.68 -12.22 18.99
N ILE A 580 -35.98 -13.53 19.03
CA ILE A 580 -37.17 -14.06 19.71
C ILE A 580 -37.18 -13.66 21.19
N THR A 581 -36.06 -13.81 21.91
CA THR A 581 -35.97 -13.41 23.33
C THR A 581 -36.28 -11.92 23.52
N ALA A 582 -35.62 -11.03 22.76
CA ALA A 582 -35.85 -9.59 22.88
C ALA A 582 -37.29 -9.17 22.50
N LEU A 583 -37.88 -9.81 21.49
CA LEU A 583 -39.28 -9.59 21.11
C LEU A 583 -40.29 -10.14 22.11
N THR A 584 -39.96 -11.23 22.81
CA THR A 584 -40.82 -11.85 23.86
C THR A 584 -40.98 -10.91 25.05
N GLU A 585 -39.94 -10.14 25.38
CA GLU A 585 -39.92 -9.19 26.51
C GLU A 585 -40.43 -7.79 26.12
N THR A 586 -40.31 -7.39 24.83
CA THR A 586 -40.66 -6.04 24.36
C THR A 586 -42.16 -5.91 24.07
N PRO A 587 -42.86 -4.87 24.59
CA PRO A 587 -44.26 -4.63 24.27
C PRO A 587 -44.46 -3.97 22.90
N PHE A 588 -44.41 -4.76 21.81
CA PHE A 588 -44.57 -4.26 20.44
C PHE A 588 -45.90 -4.68 19.76
N VAL A 589 -46.69 -5.58 20.36
CA VAL A 589 -47.90 -6.13 19.72
C VAL A 589 -49.12 -5.25 20.00
N ARG A 590 -49.74 -4.65 18.97
CA ARG A 590 -51.03 -3.96 19.11
C ARG A 590 -52.15 -4.95 19.43
N ALA A 591 -52.78 -4.80 20.60
CA ALA A 591 -53.82 -5.69 21.09
C ALA A 591 -54.91 -4.95 21.87
N ARG A 592 -56.12 -5.53 21.90
CA ARG A 592 -57.33 -4.91 22.49
C ARG A 592 -57.90 -5.73 23.64
N ASP A 593 -58.26 -5.07 24.75
CA ASP A 593 -59.01 -5.72 25.83
C ASP A 593 -60.43 -6.09 25.36
N MET A 594 -60.84 -7.33 25.66
CA MET A 594 -62.09 -7.89 25.15
C MET A 594 -63.37 -7.42 25.87
N LYS A 595 -63.28 -6.51 26.86
CA LYS A 595 -64.44 -5.82 27.45
C LYS A 595 -64.38 -4.30 27.36
N THR A 596 -63.25 -3.66 27.71
CA THR A 596 -63.13 -2.19 27.65
C THR A 596 -62.99 -1.68 26.22
N ARG A 597 -62.51 -2.54 25.31
CA ARG A 597 -62.14 -2.22 23.93
C ARG A 597 -60.97 -1.23 23.81
N GLU A 598 -60.25 -0.99 24.90
CA GLU A 598 -59.04 -0.17 24.89
C GLU A 598 -57.92 -0.90 24.14
N GLU A 599 -57.23 -0.17 23.28
CA GLU A 599 -56.12 -0.64 22.47
C GLU A 599 -54.80 -0.28 23.17
N SER A 600 -53.85 -1.21 23.21
CA SER A 600 -52.54 -1.00 23.84
C SER A 600 -51.46 -1.88 23.21
N LEU A 601 -50.21 -1.47 23.34
CA LEU A 601 -49.07 -2.32 23.04
C LEU A 601 -48.86 -3.33 24.18
N LYS A 602 -48.52 -4.58 23.83
CA LYS A 602 -48.31 -5.70 24.76
C LYS A 602 -47.13 -6.56 24.33
N ALA A 603 -46.50 -7.21 25.29
CA ALA A 603 -45.54 -8.28 25.03
C ALA A 603 -46.27 -9.49 24.42
N PRO A 604 -45.70 -10.23 23.46
CA PRO A 604 -46.40 -11.33 22.80
C PRO A 604 -46.99 -12.40 23.75
N PRO A 605 -46.35 -12.81 24.86
CA PRO A 605 -46.94 -13.76 25.82
C PRO A 605 -48.23 -13.28 26.49
N ASP A 606 -48.52 -11.97 26.51
CA ASP A 606 -49.74 -11.40 27.08
C ASP A 606 -50.91 -11.28 26.09
N VAL A 607 -50.68 -11.63 24.82
CA VAL A 607 -51.68 -11.55 23.75
C VAL A 607 -52.02 -12.94 23.23
N SER A 608 -53.29 -13.18 22.94
CA SER A 608 -53.68 -14.31 22.07
C SER A 608 -53.95 -13.81 20.65
N ILE A 609 -53.48 -14.56 19.66
CA ILE A 609 -53.67 -14.27 18.24
C ILE A 609 -55.16 -14.45 17.92
N LYS A 610 -55.76 -13.41 17.30
CA LYS A 610 -57.20 -13.33 17.07
C LYS A 610 -57.69 -14.44 16.14
N THR A 611 -58.39 -15.41 16.72
CA THR A 611 -59.20 -16.41 15.99
C THR A 611 -60.69 -16.14 16.20
N ALA A 612 -61.55 -16.68 15.34
CA ALA A 612 -63.00 -16.56 15.50
C ALA A 612 -63.47 -17.17 16.84
N ARG A 613 -62.95 -18.35 17.20
CA ARG A 613 -63.25 -19.04 18.47
C ARG A 613 -62.82 -18.22 19.69
N LEU A 614 -61.59 -17.71 19.72
CA LEU A 614 -61.12 -16.89 20.86
C LEU A 614 -61.84 -15.54 20.94
N SER A 615 -62.20 -14.94 19.80
CA SER A 615 -62.98 -13.70 19.77
C SER A 615 -64.35 -13.90 20.44
N GLU A 616 -65.06 -14.99 20.12
CA GLU A 616 -66.38 -15.29 20.70
C GLU A 616 -66.28 -15.77 22.16
N LEU A 617 -65.23 -16.53 22.50
CA LEU A 617 -64.98 -17.02 23.85
C LEU A 617 -64.62 -15.91 24.83
N TYR A 618 -63.78 -14.94 24.45
CA TYR A 618 -63.38 -13.84 25.33
C TYR A 618 -64.29 -12.62 25.25
N GLU A 619 -65.36 -12.63 24.43
CA GLU A 619 -66.29 -11.50 24.31
C GLU A 619 -66.85 -11.05 25.67
N GLY A 620 -66.59 -9.80 26.04
CA GLY A 620 -66.99 -9.19 27.31
C GLY A 620 -66.13 -9.56 28.52
N ILE A 621 -64.94 -10.15 28.31
CA ILE A 621 -63.97 -10.50 29.37
C ILE A 621 -62.87 -9.43 29.48
N THR A 622 -62.61 -8.94 30.69
CA THR A 622 -61.52 -7.98 30.99
C THR A 622 -60.24 -8.71 31.35
N GLY A 623 -59.08 -8.13 31.02
CA GLY A 623 -57.76 -8.70 31.31
C GLY A 623 -57.34 -9.76 30.30
N VAL A 624 -58.00 -9.81 29.13
CA VAL A 624 -57.63 -10.69 28.01
C VAL A 624 -57.51 -9.85 26.76
N TYR A 625 -56.33 -9.89 26.16
CA TYR A 625 -55.97 -9.10 24.98
C TYR A 625 -55.90 -9.99 23.74
N LEU A 626 -56.60 -9.59 22.68
CA LEU A 626 -56.45 -10.19 21.35
C LEU A 626 -55.72 -9.25 20.40
N THR A 627 -54.90 -9.80 19.49
CA THR A 627 -54.24 -9.03 18.42
C THR A 627 -55.26 -8.22 17.62
N GLU A 628 -54.87 -7.03 17.17
CA GLU A 628 -55.73 -6.22 16.30
C GLU A 628 -56.11 -6.88 14.97
N ASP A 629 -57.17 -6.36 14.35
CA ASP A 629 -57.56 -6.71 12.96
C ASP A 629 -56.82 -5.86 11.90
N ASP A 630 -55.66 -5.31 12.29
CA ASP A 630 -54.74 -4.53 11.46
C ASP A 630 -54.27 -5.36 10.26
N SER A 631 -54.15 -4.74 9.08
CA SER A 631 -53.54 -5.37 7.90
C SER A 631 -52.09 -5.78 8.13
N VAL A 632 -51.36 -5.07 9.00
CA VAL A 632 -49.95 -5.31 9.32
C VAL A 632 -49.77 -6.57 10.16
N LEU A 633 -50.73 -6.91 11.04
CA LEU A 633 -50.66 -8.08 11.93
C LEU A 633 -51.28 -9.36 11.34
N ARG A 634 -51.51 -9.39 10.02
CA ARG A 634 -52.11 -10.52 9.29
C ARG A 634 -51.11 -11.22 8.37
N GLY A 635 -51.38 -12.48 8.07
CA GLY A 635 -50.52 -13.35 7.24
C GLY A 635 -49.68 -14.32 8.07
N GLU A 636 -49.21 -15.41 7.46
CA GLU A 636 -48.64 -16.52 8.22
C GLU A 636 -47.28 -16.19 8.85
N SER A 637 -46.40 -15.47 8.16
CA SER A 637 -45.09 -15.08 8.71
C SER A 637 -45.19 -14.18 9.97
N VAL A 638 -46.28 -13.41 10.14
CA VAL A 638 -46.52 -12.67 11.39
C VAL A 638 -47.01 -13.60 12.50
N ARG A 639 -47.83 -14.60 12.17
CA ARG A 639 -48.31 -15.59 13.14
C ARG A 639 -47.18 -16.48 13.63
N GLU A 640 -46.33 -16.96 12.72
CA GLU A 640 -45.10 -17.70 13.03
C GLU A 640 -44.17 -16.90 13.95
N LEU A 641 -43.98 -15.60 13.67
CA LEU A 641 -43.22 -14.67 14.51
C LEU A 641 -43.83 -14.55 15.91
N LEU A 642 -45.13 -14.27 16.00
CA LEU A 642 -45.82 -14.06 17.28
C LEU A 642 -45.90 -15.34 18.12
N GLU A 643 -46.10 -16.50 17.50
CA GLU A 643 -46.09 -17.80 18.19
C GLU A 643 -44.69 -18.18 18.67
N ALA A 644 -43.64 -17.92 17.88
CA ALA A 644 -42.26 -18.10 18.33
C ALA A 644 -41.92 -17.20 19.54
N CYS A 645 -42.54 -16.02 19.64
CA CYS A 645 -42.40 -15.13 20.79
C CYS A 645 -43.43 -15.41 21.93
N GLY A 646 -44.23 -16.48 21.84
CA GLY A 646 -45.10 -16.95 22.92
C GLY A 646 -46.58 -16.55 22.88
N ALA A 647 -47.05 -15.81 21.86
CA ALA A 647 -48.49 -15.55 21.68
C ALA A 647 -49.24 -16.81 21.21
N THR A 648 -50.51 -17.01 21.59
CA THR A 648 -51.25 -18.25 21.28
C THR A 648 -52.50 -18.05 20.42
N ARG A 649 -52.74 -18.94 19.45
CA ARG A 649 -54.03 -19.04 18.73
C ARG A 649 -55.14 -19.75 19.55
N TYR A 650 -54.76 -20.39 20.66
CA TYR A 650 -55.60 -21.19 21.57
C TYR A 650 -55.60 -20.59 23.00
N ILE A 651 -56.47 -21.11 23.88
CA ILE A 651 -56.59 -20.64 25.27
C ILE A 651 -55.31 -20.91 26.08
N LEU A 652 -54.67 -19.85 26.59
CA LEU A 652 -53.36 -19.97 27.25
C LEU A 652 -53.48 -20.54 28.68
N PRO A 653 -52.73 -21.60 29.03
CA PRO A 653 -52.50 -22.00 30.41
C PRO A 653 -51.60 -21.00 31.13
N VAL A 654 -52.06 -20.52 32.29
CA VAL A 654 -51.30 -19.60 33.15
C VAL A 654 -50.93 -20.31 34.46
N PRO A 655 -49.66 -20.26 34.89
CA PRO A 655 -49.25 -20.81 36.18
C PRO A 655 -50.05 -20.18 37.33
N VAL A 656 -50.50 -21.00 38.28
CA VAL A 656 -51.16 -20.52 39.49
C VAL A 656 -50.56 -21.19 40.72
N ARG A 657 -50.57 -20.49 41.86
CA ARG A 657 -50.14 -21.09 43.12
C ARG A 657 -51.10 -22.22 43.49
N SER A 658 -50.61 -23.46 43.51
CA SER A 658 -51.43 -24.61 43.84
C SER A 658 -52.07 -24.50 45.22
N ASN A 659 -53.29 -25.03 45.35
CA ASN A 659 -54.08 -25.08 46.57
C ASN A 659 -54.18 -26.49 47.19
N LEU A 660 -53.26 -27.40 46.83
CA LEU A 660 -53.14 -28.70 47.49
C LEU A 660 -52.86 -28.54 49.00
N THR A 661 -53.71 -29.17 49.80
CA THR A 661 -53.52 -29.29 51.25
C THR A 661 -52.47 -30.36 51.60
N GLU A 662 -51.91 -30.31 52.81
CA GLU A 662 -50.96 -31.33 53.29
C GLU A 662 -51.56 -32.74 53.28
N THR A 663 -52.87 -32.88 53.53
CA THR A 663 -53.59 -34.15 53.41
C THR A 663 -53.56 -34.67 51.97
N GLN A 664 -53.80 -33.82 50.98
CA GLN A 664 -53.75 -34.22 49.57
C GLN A 664 -52.32 -34.51 49.09
N LYS A 665 -51.32 -33.74 49.55
CA LYS A 665 -49.90 -34.08 49.33
C LYS A 665 -49.53 -35.42 49.95
N TYR A 666 -50.11 -35.77 51.10
CA TYR A 666 -49.89 -37.06 51.76
C TYR A 666 -50.57 -38.20 50.98
N GLU A 667 -51.80 -38.01 50.53
CA GLU A 667 -52.54 -38.96 49.68
C GLU A 667 -51.80 -39.24 48.36
N LEU A 668 -51.29 -38.22 47.67
CA LEU A 668 -50.48 -38.38 46.44
C LEU A 668 -49.17 -39.16 46.69
N ARG A 669 -48.54 -38.96 47.85
CA ARG A 669 -47.34 -39.71 48.26
C ARG A 669 -47.65 -41.17 48.62
N LEU A 670 -48.77 -41.40 49.31
CA LEU A 670 -49.27 -42.73 49.67
C LEU A 670 -49.63 -43.54 48.42
N ALA A 671 -50.32 -42.93 47.44
CA ALA A 671 -50.66 -43.54 46.16
C ALA A 671 -49.43 -43.91 45.30
N ARG A 672 -48.26 -43.30 45.54
CA ARG A 672 -46.96 -43.66 44.94
C ARG A 672 -46.09 -44.52 45.86
N GLY A 673 -46.65 -45.08 46.95
CA GLY A 673 -45.94 -45.97 47.89
C GLY A 673 -44.78 -45.30 48.63
N ALA A 674 -44.76 -43.97 48.72
CA ALA A 674 -43.55 -43.19 49.04
C ALA A 674 -43.87 -42.01 49.95
N VAL A 675 -44.43 -42.31 51.12
CA VAL A 675 -44.97 -41.35 52.11
C VAL A 675 -43.91 -40.37 52.64
N ALA A 676 -42.68 -40.85 52.84
CA ALA A 676 -41.58 -40.06 53.37
C ALA A 676 -41.13 -38.94 52.41
N ALA A 677 -40.85 -37.76 52.96
CA ALA A 677 -40.27 -36.63 52.26
C ALA A 677 -39.38 -35.85 53.24
N SER A 678 -38.14 -35.56 52.86
CA SER A 678 -37.24 -34.63 53.56
C SER A 678 -37.20 -33.25 52.90
N PHE A 679 -37.48 -33.19 51.59
CA PHE A 679 -37.67 -31.96 50.83
C PHE A 679 -38.89 -32.10 49.90
N GLU A 680 -39.54 -30.98 49.59
CA GLU A 680 -40.65 -30.88 48.62
C GLU A 680 -40.46 -29.65 47.72
N SER A 681 -40.93 -29.75 46.47
CA SER A 681 -41.09 -28.59 45.60
C SER A 681 -42.47 -27.94 45.85
N ALA A 682 -42.60 -26.65 45.54
CA ALA A 682 -43.92 -26.09 45.32
C ALA A 682 -44.62 -26.90 44.20
N PRO A 683 -45.90 -27.29 44.34
CA PRO A 683 -46.59 -28.00 43.26
C PRO A 683 -46.79 -27.10 42.04
N GLU A 684 -46.35 -27.58 40.88
CA GLU A 684 -46.62 -26.98 39.57
C GLU A 684 -48.12 -27.14 39.26
N ASP A 685 -48.82 -26.04 38.99
CA ASP A 685 -50.27 -26.04 38.80
C ASP A 685 -50.68 -24.89 37.88
N ALA A 686 -51.75 -25.08 37.11
CA ALA A 686 -52.16 -24.16 36.06
C ALA A 686 -53.67 -23.91 36.03
N SER A 687 -54.04 -22.65 35.80
CA SER A 687 -55.39 -22.25 35.37
C SER A 687 -55.36 -21.85 33.90
N LEU A 688 -56.47 -21.37 33.34
CA LEU A 688 -56.54 -20.83 31.98
C LEU A 688 -56.78 -19.32 32.00
N ARG A 689 -56.10 -18.56 31.13
CA ARG A 689 -56.18 -17.09 31.10
C ARG A 689 -57.64 -16.65 30.92
N GLY A 690 -58.13 -15.84 31.85
CA GLY A 690 -59.51 -15.32 31.83
C GLY A 690 -60.61 -16.30 32.26
N LEU A 691 -60.29 -17.54 32.66
CA LEU A 691 -61.29 -18.58 32.97
C LEU A 691 -62.27 -18.16 34.07
N ASP A 692 -61.77 -17.64 35.20
CA ASP A 692 -62.63 -17.24 36.32
C ASP A 692 -63.60 -16.12 35.94
N ALA A 693 -63.19 -15.24 35.01
CA ALA A 693 -64.05 -14.20 34.46
C ALA A 693 -65.06 -14.75 33.44
N ILE A 694 -64.70 -15.75 32.64
CA ILE A 694 -65.63 -16.51 31.76
C ILE A 694 -66.69 -17.20 32.63
N LEU A 695 -66.28 -17.90 33.69
CA LEU A 695 -67.16 -18.57 34.64
C LEU A 695 -68.12 -17.58 35.34
N ALA A 696 -67.60 -16.43 35.79
CA ALA A 696 -68.41 -15.37 36.39
C ALA A 696 -69.41 -14.70 35.42
N GLN A 697 -69.17 -14.78 34.09
CA GLN A 697 -70.07 -14.19 33.10
C GLN A 697 -71.34 -15.02 32.85
N PHE A 698 -71.26 -16.36 32.94
CA PHE A 698 -72.37 -17.27 32.57
C PHE A 698 -73.75 -16.91 33.15
N PRO A 699 -73.90 -16.54 34.44
CA PRO A 699 -75.21 -16.19 34.99
C PRO A 699 -75.90 -15.02 34.28
N SER A 700 -75.12 -14.05 33.77
CA SER A 700 -75.63 -12.85 33.08
C SER A 700 -76.02 -13.05 31.61
N LEU A 701 -75.70 -14.21 31.03
CA LEU A 701 -75.98 -14.53 29.62
C LEU A 701 -77.39 -15.12 29.43
N SER A 702 -77.97 -14.93 28.23
CA SER A 702 -79.22 -15.62 27.83
C SER A 702 -79.00 -17.12 27.71
N VAL A 703 -80.08 -17.92 27.66
CA VAL A 703 -80.00 -19.39 27.57
C VAL A 703 -79.22 -19.84 26.32
N GLU A 704 -79.43 -19.16 25.18
CA GLU A 704 -78.73 -19.42 23.91
C GLU A 704 -77.25 -19.07 24.02
N ALA A 705 -76.94 -17.92 24.65
CA ALA A 705 -75.57 -17.46 24.86
C ALA A 705 -74.81 -18.35 25.87
N ARG A 706 -75.47 -18.86 26.91
CA ARG A 706 -74.91 -19.89 27.83
C ARG A 706 -74.60 -21.17 27.08
N LYS A 707 -75.58 -21.73 26.34
CA LYS A 707 -75.42 -22.97 25.53
C LYS A 707 -74.26 -22.85 24.52
N ARG A 708 -74.16 -21.69 23.85
CA ARG A 708 -73.08 -21.35 22.92
C ARG A 708 -71.73 -21.17 23.60
N LYS A 709 -71.64 -20.43 24.71
CA LYS A 709 -70.38 -20.17 25.41
C LYS A 709 -69.83 -21.39 26.16
N ALA A 710 -70.69 -22.25 26.69
CA ALA A 710 -70.29 -23.55 27.26
C ALA A 710 -69.65 -24.44 26.18
N ARG A 711 -70.28 -24.53 24.99
CA ARG A 711 -69.69 -25.25 23.85
C ARG A 711 -68.34 -24.67 23.42
N LEU A 712 -68.17 -23.34 23.42
CA LEU A 712 -66.89 -22.70 23.09
C LEU A 712 -65.79 -23.00 24.12
N VAL A 713 -66.12 -23.09 25.41
CA VAL A 713 -65.17 -23.56 26.44
C VAL A 713 -64.75 -25.00 26.14
N TRP A 714 -65.69 -25.90 25.86
CA TRP A 714 -65.37 -27.30 25.52
C TRP A 714 -64.50 -27.42 24.26
N GLU A 715 -64.84 -26.72 23.18
CA GLU A 715 -64.04 -26.71 21.95
C GLU A 715 -62.65 -26.09 22.14
N ALA A 716 -62.49 -25.11 23.03
CA ALA A 716 -61.19 -24.53 23.37
C ALA A 716 -60.33 -25.47 24.25
N LEU A 717 -60.95 -26.35 25.04
CA LEU A 717 -60.23 -27.43 25.75
C LEU A 717 -59.74 -28.51 24.78
N ILE A 718 -60.53 -28.86 23.75
CA ILE A 718 -60.06 -29.75 22.67
C ILE A 718 -58.85 -29.13 21.98
N GLU A 719 -58.97 -27.88 21.52
CA GLU A 719 -57.86 -27.19 20.86
C GLU A 719 -56.63 -27.00 21.78
N LEU A 720 -56.81 -26.91 23.10
CA LEU A 720 -55.70 -26.92 24.05
C LEU A 720 -54.98 -28.28 24.10
N GLN A 721 -55.73 -29.40 24.14
CA GLN A 721 -55.14 -30.74 24.08
C GLN A 721 -54.40 -30.96 22.74
N ASP A 722 -55.03 -30.59 21.62
CA ASP A 722 -54.44 -30.72 20.28
C ASP A 722 -53.13 -29.90 20.12
N ARG A 723 -52.95 -28.84 20.91
CA ARG A 723 -51.81 -27.90 20.81
C ARG A 723 -50.75 -28.03 21.90
N ARG A 724 -51.09 -28.61 23.06
CA ARG A 724 -50.19 -28.71 24.23
C ARG A 724 -50.14 -30.11 24.87
N GLY A 725 -50.84 -31.08 24.29
CA GLY A 725 -50.92 -32.45 24.79
C GLY A 725 -51.72 -32.58 26.08
N GLU A 726 -51.81 -33.81 26.58
CA GLU A 726 -52.60 -34.15 27.77
C GLU A 726 -51.98 -33.66 29.08
N GLY A 727 -50.65 -33.48 29.11
CA GLY A 727 -49.90 -33.09 30.31
C GLY A 727 -50.37 -31.77 30.91
N VAL A 728 -50.82 -30.81 30.08
CA VAL A 728 -51.28 -29.48 30.55
C VAL A 728 -52.55 -29.53 31.40
N PHE A 729 -53.29 -30.65 31.36
CA PHE A 729 -54.47 -30.89 32.20
C PHE A 729 -54.11 -31.49 33.56
N SER A 730 -52.82 -31.69 33.85
CA SER A 730 -52.31 -32.12 35.15
C SER A 730 -51.34 -31.10 35.75
N GLY A 731 -51.45 -30.87 37.06
CA GLY A 731 -50.35 -30.32 37.87
C GLY A 731 -49.38 -31.41 38.30
N THR A 732 -48.18 -31.01 38.71
CA THR A 732 -47.09 -31.92 39.14
C THR A 732 -46.59 -31.54 40.52
N TYR A 733 -46.58 -32.50 41.44
CA TYR A 733 -45.98 -32.37 42.77
C TYR A 733 -44.73 -33.24 42.85
N ARG A 734 -43.60 -32.69 43.31
CA ARG A 734 -42.32 -33.41 43.44
C ARG A 734 -41.82 -33.36 44.89
N TRP A 735 -41.29 -34.47 45.38
CA TRP A 735 -40.68 -34.58 46.70
C TRP A 735 -39.45 -35.48 46.66
N GLN A 736 -38.59 -35.36 47.67
CA GLN A 736 -37.37 -36.15 47.78
C GLN A 736 -37.32 -36.89 49.12
N TYR A 737 -36.94 -38.16 49.08
CA TYR A 737 -36.45 -38.91 50.23
C TYR A 737 -35.43 -39.95 49.72
N HIS A 738 -34.14 -39.64 49.92
CA HIS A 738 -32.97 -40.19 49.19
C HIS A 738 -32.98 -39.95 47.67
N GLN A 739 -34.09 -40.23 46.98
CA GLN A 739 -34.29 -39.97 45.54
C GLN A 739 -35.51 -39.05 45.32
N TRP A 740 -35.52 -38.34 44.18
CA TRP A 740 -36.67 -37.55 43.75
C TRP A 740 -37.80 -38.44 43.25
N ARG A 741 -39.04 -38.06 43.57
CA ARG A 741 -40.27 -38.72 43.14
C ARG A 741 -41.31 -37.65 42.78
N SER A 742 -42.27 -38.02 41.93
CA SER A 742 -43.35 -37.12 41.50
C SER A 742 -44.70 -37.83 41.42
N ALA A 743 -45.75 -37.03 41.52
CA ALA A 743 -47.13 -37.42 41.29
C ALA A 743 -47.87 -36.31 40.53
N SER A 744 -48.65 -36.72 39.54
CA SER A 744 -49.58 -35.84 38.82
C SER A 744 -50.95 -35.80 39.52
N PHE A 745 -51.65 -34.69 39.36
CA PHE A 745 -53.01 -34.45 39.84
C PHE A 745 -53.74 -33.55 38.84
N ASP A 746 -55.08 -33.56 38.78
CA ASP A 746 -55.82 -32.69 37.83
C ASP A 746 -55.46 -31.21 38.02
N ALA A 747 -55.14 -30.47 36.94
CA ALA A 747 -54.77 -29.06 36.99
C ALA A 747 -55.89 -28.16 37.53
N HIS A 748 -55.55 -26.99 38.08
CA HIS A 748 -56.50 -26.11 38.77
C HIS A 748 -57.74 -25.79 37.93
N PHE A 749 -57.60 -25.52 36.62
CA PHE A 749 -58.76 -25.30 35.76
C PHE A 749 -59.70 -26.52 35.65
N VAL A 750 -59.17 -27.75 35.61
CA VAL A 750 -59.96 -28.98 35.60
C VAL A 750 -60.71 -29.13 36.93
N ARG A 751 -60.03 -28.91 38.07
CA ARG A 751 -60.63 -28.95 39.40
C ARG A 751 -61.73 -27.89 39.60
N VAL A 752 -61.58 -26.72 38.97
CA VAL A 752 -62.59 -25.64 38.96
C VAL A 752 -63.76 -25.98 38.04
N LEU A 753 -63.52 -26.41 36.80
CA LEU A 753 -64.57 -26.76 35.83
C LEU A 753 -65.48 -27.89 36.34
N ASN A 754 -64.92 -28.89 37.03
CA ASN A 754 -65.69 -29.98 37.66
C ASN A 754 -66.59 -29.53 38.82
N ARG A 755 -66.32 -28.37 39.42
CA ARG A 755 -67.04 -27.83 40.59
C ARG A 755 -67.84 -26.56 40.27
N SER A 756 -67.89 -26.16 39.00
CA SER A 756 -68.51 -24.91 38.55
C SER A 756 -69.80 -25.18 37.79
N ARG A 757 -70.79 -24.30 37.97
CA ARG A 757 -72.06 -24.35 37.23
C ARG A 757 -71.92 -23.58 35.92
N TRP A 758 -71.29 -24.20 34.92
CA TRP A 758 -70.99 -23.61 33.60
C TRP A 758 -71.63 -24.34 32.42
N ILE A 759 -72.10 -25.57 32.62
CA ILE A 759 -72.84 -26.35 31.62
C ILE A 759 -74.33 -26.03 31.78
N THR A 760 -75.10 -26.08 30.69
CA THR A 760 -76.56 -25.95 30.76
C THR A 760 -77.25 -27.30 30.66
N ASP A 761 -78.30 -27.50 31.44
CA ASP A 761 -79.23 -28.60 31.25
C ASP A 761 -80.18 -28.39 30.05
N GLY A 762 -81.17 -29.29 29.91
CA GLY A 762 -82.19 -29.22 28.86
C GLY A 762 -82.98 -27.91 28.89
N ASP A 763 -83.43 -27.51 30.07
CA ASP A 763 -84.23 -26.30 30.28
C ASP A 763 -83.40 -25.00 30.12
N GLY A 764 -82.08 -25.08 30.29
CA GLY A 764 -81.13 -23.98 30.07
C GLY A 764 -80.54 -23.37 31.33
N ASP A 765 -80.77 -24.00 32.49
CA ASP A 765 -80.20 -23.58 33.75
C ASP A 765 -78.77 -24.11 33.93
N LEU A 766 -77.96 -23.32 34.63
CA LEU A 766 -76.54 -23.60 34.83
C LEU A 766 -76.35 -24.68 35.88
N VAL A 767 -75.60 -25.72 35.56
CA VAL A 767 -75.38 -26.92 36.38
C VAL A 767 -73.92 -27.39 36.28
N GLU A 768 -73.51 -28.20 37.25
CA GLU A 768 -72.20 -28.87 37.24
C GLU A 768 -72.20 -29.99 36.17
N PRO A 769 -71.03 -30.34 35.59
CA PRO A 769 -70.93 -31.44 34.62
C PRO A 769 -71.51 -32.75 35.14
N SER A 770 -71.32 -33.03 36.44
CA SER A 770 -71.82 -34.19 37.19
C SER A 770 -73.34 -34.39 37.13
N SER A 771 -74.09 -33.38 36.72
CA SER A 771 -75.55 -33.39 36.65
C SER A 771 -76.10 -33.72 35.24
N VAL A 772 -75.27 -33.69 34.20
CA VAL A 772 -75.69 -33.77 32.79
C VAL A 772 -75.02 -34.94 32.05
N LEU A 773 -75.81 -35.68 31.26
CA LEU A 773 -75.31 -36.70 30.31
C LEU A 773 -74.64 -36.01 29.12
N PHE A 774 -73.44 -36.42 28.73
CA PHE A 774 -72.67 -35.74 27.67
C PHE A 774 -73.42 -35.72 26.33
N GLU A 775 -74.10 -36.81 26.01
CA GLU A 775 -74.83 -37.04 24.76
C GLU A 775 -75.94 -36.00 24.55
N ALA A 776 -76.54 -35.51 25.65
CA ALA A 776 -77.60 -34.51 25.63
C ALA A 776 -77.12 -33.10 25.23
N LEU A 777 -75.80 -32.86 25.24
CA LEU A 777 -75.20 -31.56 24.92
C LEU A 777 -74.95 -31.34 23.41
N GLY A 778 -74.86 -32.43 22.63
CA GLY A 778 -74.54 -32.35 21.20
C GLY A 778 -73.16 -31.75 20.89
N TRP A 779 -72.20 -31.92 21.81
CA TRP A 779 -70.83 -31.43 21.69
C TRP A 779 -69.93 -32.48 20.99
N PRO A 780 -68.83 -32.07 20.33
CA PRO A 780 -67.86 -33.02 19.79
C PRO A 780 -67.26 -33.87 20.93
N ALA A 781 -67.34 -35.20 20.79
CA ALA A 781 -66.79 -36.13 21.78
C ALA A 781 -65.26 -36.09 21.79
N ASN A 782 -64.68 -36.17 22.98
CA ASN A 782 -63.24 -36.29 23.20
C ASN A 782 -63.05 -37.21 24.42
N PRO A 783 -62.54 -38.45 24.25
CA PRO A 783 -62.44 -39.42 25.35
C PRO A 783 -61.54 -38.96 26.50
N PHE A 784 -60.44 -38.26 26.20
CA PHE A 784 -59.53 -37.75 27.23
C PHE A 784 -60.22 -36.68 28.10
N LEU A 785 -60.84 -35.67 27.48
CA LEU A 785 -61.55 -34.62 28.22
C LEU A 785 -62.76 -35.17 28.97
N GLN A 786 -63.43 -36.21 28.45
CA GLN A 786 -64.50 -36.92 29.16
C GLN A 786 -64.00 -37.75 30.35
N SER A 787 -62.72 -38.15 30.37
CA SER A 787 -62.09 -38.77 31.54
C SER A 787 -61.72 -37.76 32.64
N ARG A 788 -61.50 -36.49 32.27
CA ARG A 788 -61.09 -35.40 33.18
C ARG A 788 -62.23 -34.53 33.67
N ILE A 789 -63.24 -34.28 32.82
CA ILE A 789 -64.45 -33.54 33.18
C ILE A 789 -65.54 -34.55 33.52
N VAL A 790 -65.94 -34.58 34.79
CA VAL A 790 -66.79 -35.64 35.36
C VAL A 790 -68.25 -35.39 35.03
N PHE A 791 -68.69 -35.87 33.86
CA PHE A 791 -70.09 -35.87 33.46
C PHE A 791 -70.93 -36.89 34.24
N LYS A 792 -72.26 -36.76 34.17
CA LYS A 792 -73.18 -37.77 34.72
C LYS A 792 -73.06 -39.07 33.91
N LYS A 793 -72.84 -40.19 34.58
CA LYS A 793 -72.82 -41.51 33.92
C LYS A 793 -74.21 -41.95 33.43
N PRO A 794 -74.31 -42.72 32.32
CA PRO A 794 -75.52 -43.44 31.92
C PRO A 794 -75.73 -44.69 32.81
N ILE A 795 -76.13 -44.47 34.06
CA ILE A 795 -76.28 -45.50 35.11
C ILE A 795 -77.08 -46.73 34.66
N VAL A 796 -78.07 -46.57 33.78
CA VAL A 796 -78.91 -47.68 33.29
C VAL A 796 -78.11 -48.65 32.39
N GLU A 797 -77.17 -48.16 31.60
CA GLU A 797 -76.36 -48.98 30.69
C GLU A 797 -75.19 -49.67 31.43
N GLU A 798 -74.63 -48.98 32.43
CA GLU A 798 -73.59 -49.52 33.29
C GLU A 798 -74.15 -50.68 34.15
N LEU A 799 -75.28 -50.46 34.83
CA LEU A 799 -75.98 -51.51 35.58
C LEU A 799 -76.51 -52.64 34.69
N ALA A 800 -76.90 -52.38 33.44
CA ALA A 800 -77.28 -53.43 32.50
C ALA A 800 -76.09 -54.38 32.23
N LYS A 801 -74.92 -53.81 31.91
CA LYS A 801 -73.71 -54.57 31.64
C LYS A 801 -73.19 -55.33 32.86
N GLU A 802 -73.14 -54.69 34.04
CA GLU A 802 -72.74 -55.36 35.29
C GLU A 802 -73.67 -56.52 35.66
N ALA A 803 -74.98 -56.41 35.36
CA ALA A 803 -75.95 -57.47 35.58
C ALA A 803 -76.05 -58.49 34.41
N GLY A 804 -75.23 -58.37 33.36
CA GLY A 804 -75.18 -59.31 32.23
C GLY A 804 -76.33 -59.19 31.21
N PHE A 805 -77.03 -58.05 31.16
CA PHE A 805 -78.12 -57.79 30.22
C PHE A 805 -77.70 -56.83 29.10
N GLU A 806 -78.20 -57.06 27.87
CA GLU A 806 -78.22 -56.01 26.85
C GLU A 806 -79.15 -54.86 27.28
N PRO A 807 -78.75 -53.58 27.16
CA PRO A 807 -79.57 -52.44 27.59
C PRO A 807 -80.97 -52.41 26.97
N ASP A 808 -81.09 -52.76 25.69
CA ASP A 808 -82.37 -52.86 24.96
C ASP A 808 -83.33 -53.88 25.59
N MET A 809 -82.81 -54.92 26.23
CA MET A 809 -83.62 -55.96 26.89
C MET A 809 -84.37 -55.40 28.10
N LEU A 810 -83.77 -54.47 28.85
CA LEU A 810 -84.43 -53.79 29.98
C LEU A 810 -85.57 -52.87 29.49
N ASP A 811 -85.35 -52.12 28.40
CA ASP A 811 -86.39 -51.25 27.85
C ASP A 811 -87.50 -52.07 27.16
N MET A 812 -87.18 -53.25 26.61
CA MET A 812 -88.16 -54.23 26.13
C MET A 812 -88.99 -54.84 27.27
N LEU A 813 -88.39 -55.24 28.40
CA LEU A 813 -89.11 -55.71 29.60
C LEU A 813 -90.06 -54.62 30.15
N LYS A 814 -89.61 -53.38 30.15
CA LYS A 814 -90.38 -52.19 30.53
C LYS A 814 -91.56 -51.93 29.59
N LYS A 815 -91.35 -52.02 28.26
CA LYS A 815 -92.43 -51.98 27.24
C LYS A 815 -93.42 -53.13 27.36
N LEU A 816 -92.97 -54.31 27.80
CA LEU A 816 -93.82 -55.47 28.09
C LEU A 816 -94.56 -55.37 29.44
N GLY A 817 -94.34 -54.31 30.22
CA GLY A 817 -95.00 -54.11 31.52
C GLY A 817 -94.67 -55.22 32.52
N VAL A 818 -93.39 -55.60 32.62
CA VAL A 818 -92.89 -56.54 33.61
C VAL A 818 -92.19 -55.75 34.71
N THR A 819 -92.73 -55.78 35.93
CA THR A 819 -92.25 -54.95 37.05
C THR A 819 -91.79 -55.74 38.28
N SER A 820 -91.94 -57.06 38.25
CA SER A 820 -91.54 -57.96 39.33
C SER A 820 -91.13 -59.34 38.81
N LYS A 821 -90.42 -60.12 39.64
CA LYS A 821 -90.12 -61.53 39.36
C LYS A 821 -91.40 -62.35 39.13
N ALA A 822 -92.48 -62.03 39.84
CA ALA A 822 -93.79 -62.67 39.68
C ALA A 822 -94.42 -62.36 38.32
N ASP A 823 -94.35 -61.11 37.82
CA ASP A 823 -94.83 -60.75 36.48
C ASP A 823 -94.07 -61.50 35.38
N LEU A 824 -92.76 -61.66 35.56
CA LEU A 824 -91.89 -62.37 34.62
C LEU A 824 -92.21 -63.87 34.60
N LEU A 825 -92.25 -64.53 35.77
CA LEU A 825 -92.60 -65.95 35.91
C LEU A 825 -94.02 -66.24 35.40
N ALA A 826 -94.99 -65.37 35.68
CA ALA A 826 -96.37 -65.54 35.21
C ALA A 826 -96.50 -65.44 33.68
N LYS A 827 -95.68 -64.61 33.02
CA LYS A 827 -95.63 -64.52 31.55
C LYS A 827 -94.83 -65.67 30.91
N LEU A 828 -93.79 -66.16 31.58
CA LEU A 828 -92.96 -67.29 31.12
C LEU A 828 -93.56 -68.68 31.42
N LYS A 829 -94.49 -68.78 32.38
CA LYS A 829 -95.19 -70.01 32.80
C LYS A 829 -94.24 -71.09 33.36
N VAL A 830 -93.39 -70.72 34.30
CA VAL A 830 -92.47 -71.64 35.00
C VAL A 830 -92.76 -71.60 36.50
N GLU A 831 -92.85 -72.78 37.13
CA GLU A 831 -93.04 -72.93 38.59
C GLU A 831 -91.69 -73.07 39.31
N GLU A 832 -91.58 -72.56 40.54
CA GLU A 832 -90.33 -72.59 41.31
C GLU A 832 -90.15 -73.91 42.10
N PRO A 833 -88.97 -74.56 42.09
CA PRO A 833 -88.69 -75.74 42.89
C PRO A 833 -88.40 -75.40 44.37
N SER A 834 -88.81 -76.28 45.28
CA SER A 834 -88.72 -76.11 46.74
C SER A 834 -87.40 -76.56 47.36
N SER A 835 -86.91 -75.80 48.34
CA SER A 835 -85.73 -76.10 49.17
C SER A 835 -86.01 -77.04 50.36
N PRO A 836 -85.06 -77.92 50.75
CA PRO A 836 -85.07 -78.62 52.04
C PRO A 836 -83.90 -78.27 52.99
N ASP A 837 -84.27 -77.92 54.23
CA ASP A 837 -83.69 -78.32 55.53
C ASP A 837 -82.22 -78.01 55.97
N SER A 838 -82.00 -78.26 57.26
CA SER A 838 -80.90 -77.88 58.18
C SER A 838 -79.84 -79.01 58.34
N ASP A 839 -78.74 -78.94 59.12
CA ASP A 839 -78.43 -78.26 60.39
C ASP A 839 -76.92 -77.94 60.61
N ASP A 840 -76.68 -76.88 61.41
CA ASP A 840 -75.69 -76.61 62.49
C ASP A 840 -74.14 -76.91 62.41
N ALA A 841 -73.42 -76.13 63.23
CA ALA A 841 -72.17 -76.44 63.97
C ALA A 841 -70.77 -76.57 63.27
N SER A 842 -70.10 -75.42 63.16
CA SER A 842 -68.78 -75.09 63.78
C SER A 842 -67.43 -75.77 63.41
N LEU A 843 -66.47 -74.88 63.11
CA LEU A 843 -65.03 -74.85 63.52
C LEU A 843 -63.92 -75.67 62.80
N SER A 844 -62.89 -74.89 62.40
CA SER A 844 -61.42 -75.14 62.41
C SER A 844 -60.73 -76.15 61.49
N ASP A 845 -59.82 -75.58 60.69
CA ASP A 845 -58.43 -76.00 60.39
C ASP A 845 -58.11 -77.24 59.52
N GLU A 846 -57.06 -77.09 58.69
CA GLU A 846 -56.16 -78.12 58.09
C GLU A 846 -56.76 -79.16 57.09
N ASP A 847 -56.03 -79.70 56.09
CA ASP A 847 -54.94 -79.15 55.26
C ASP A 847 -54.72 -80.02 53.99
N ASP A 848 -54.06 -79.45 52.96
CA ASP A 848 -53.23 -80.08 51.89
C ASP A 848 -53.79 -81.21 50.95
N ASP A 849 -52.93 -81.64 50.01
CA ASP A 849 -52.99 -82.81 49.10
C ASP A 849 -54.02 -82.79 47.92
N ARG A 850 -53.68 -83.15 46.66
CA ARG A 850 -52.38 -83.51 46.03
C ARG A 850 -52.45 -83.60 44.48
N ASP A 851 -51.29 -83.48 43.81
CA ASP A 851 -50.93 -84.03 42.46
C ASP A 851 -51.85 -83.71 41.24
N GLU A 852 -51.60 -84.00 39.96
CA GLU A 852 -50.54 -84.64 39.13
C GLU A 852 -50.69 -83.98 37.71
N VAL A 853 -49.80 -83.96 36.69
CA VAL A 853 -48.53 -84.63 36.28
C VAL A 853 -47.76 -83.66 35.34
N SER A 854 -46.51 -83.99 34.96
CA SER A 854 -45.86 -83.74 33.62
C SER A 854 -45.48 -82.30 33.23
N ASP A 855 -44.38 -81.92 32.56
CA ASP A 855 -43.26 -82.50 31.75
C ASP A 855 -43.09 -81.48 30.58
N ASP A 856 -41.95 -81.20 29.95
CA ASP A 856 -40.55 -81.50 30.24
C ASP A 856 -39.62 -80.50 29.49
N ASN A 857 -38.33 -80.56 29.80
CA ASN A 857 -37.16 -80.70 28.90
C ASN A 857 -37.34 -80.69 27.35
N GLU A 858 -36.35 -80.41 26.48
CA GLU A 858 -34.89 -80.15 26.56
C GLU A 858 -34.35 -79.76 25.14
N TYR A 859 -33.02 -79.61 24.99
CA TYR A 859 -32.20 -79.87 23.77
C TYR A 859 -32.21 -78.80 22.64
N GLU A 860 -31.04 -78.29 22.17
CA GLU A 860 -30.00 -78.89 21.27
C GLU A 860 -30.47 -78.94 19.78
N ASP A 861 -29.65 -78.68 18.75
CA ASP A 861 -28.23 -78.27 18.67
C ASP A 861 -27.90 -77.71 17.24
N THR A 862 -26.64 -77.30 17.02
CA THR A 862 -25.87 -77.30 15.74
C THR A 862 -26.30 -76.45 14.51
N ASP A 863 -25.34 -75.60 14.10
CA ASP A 863 -24.68 -75.52 12.78
C ASP A 863 -25.36 -75.11 11.45
N SER A 864 -24.58 -74.28 10.73
CA SER A 864 -24.22 -74.34 9.29
C SER A 864 -25.01 -73.56 8.20
N ASP A 865 -24.25 -72.62 7.61
CA ASP A 865 -23.98 -72.39 6.18
C ASP A 865 -25.01 -71.73 5.21
N GLU A 866 -24.54 -70.62 4.60
CA GLU A 866 -24.58 -70.20 3.18
C GLU A 866 -25.91 -70.35 2.36
N GLU A 867 -26.45 -69.36 1.62
CA GLU A 867 -25.82 -68.48 0.61
C GLU A 867 -26.66 -67.22 0.25
N GLN A 868 -25.98 -66.17 -0.27
CA GLN A 868 -26.37 -65.19 -1.33
C GLN A 868 -27.81 -64.61 -1.47
N GLY A 869 -27.93 -63.26 -1.59
CA GLY A 869 -28.94 -62.64 -2.49
C GLY A 869 -29.41 -61.18 -2.24
N SER A 870 -29.01 -60.25 -3.13
CA SER A 870 -29.70 -59.00 -3.57
C SER A 870 -30.31 -57.98 -2.57
N GLU A 871 -29.60 -56.86 -2.41
CA GLU A 871 -29.97 -55.47 -2.79
C GLU A 871 -31.26 -54.76 -2.25
N ASP A 872 -30.98 -53.60 -1.63
CA ASP A 872 -31.66 -52.28 -1.67
C ASP A 872 -32.74 -51.85 -0.64
N GLU A 873 -32.42 -50.73 0.04
CA GLU A 873 -33.23 -49.60 0.60
C GLU A 873 -34.48 -49.94 1.49
N ASP A 874 -34.70 -49.34 2.67
CA ASP A 874 -34.45 -47.93 3.04
C ASP A 874 -34.57 -47.65 4.58
N SER A 875 -33.95 -46.55 5.04
CA SER A 875 -34.32 -45.68 6.20
C SER A 875 -34.39 -46.13 7.69
N GLU A 876 -34.09 -45.16 8.58
CA GLU A 876 -34.45 -44.99 10.02
C GLU A 876 -33.92 -46.01 11.08
N ASP A 877 -33.81 -45.67 12.37
CA ASP A 877 -33.09 -44.58 13.10
C ASP A 877 -33.05 -44.98 14.62
N ASP A 878 -32.41 -44.18 15.49
CA ASP A 878 -32.39 -44.27 16.99
C ASP A 878 -31.83 -45.60 17.60
N ASN A 879 -30.96 -45.62 18.63
CA ASN A 879 -31.05 -44.96 19.95
C ASN A 879 -29.65 -44.94 20.66
N ASP A 880 -29.56 -44.22 21.79
CA ASP A 880 -28.93 -44.54 23.09
C ASP A 880 -27.64 -45.42 23.21
N ALA A 881 -26.77 -45.27 24.22
CA ALA A 881 -26.47 -44.20 25.21
C ALA A 881 -25.20 -44.59 26.00
N ASP A 882 -24.67 -43.67 26.80
CA ASP A 882 -23.60 -43.74 27.81
C ASP A 882 -23.15 -45.13 28.38
N ASP A 883 -21.82 -45.35 28.48
CA ASP A 883 -21.18 -45.88 29.70
C ASP A 883 -19.67 -45.49 29.80
N ALA A 884 -19.07 -45.69 30.97
CA ALA A 884 -17.67 -45.41 31.34
C ALA A 884 -16.71 -46.61 31.00
N GLY A 885 -15.39 -46.62 31.27
CA GLY A 885 -14.50 -45.70 32.00
C GLY A 885 -13.07 -46.29 32.20
N ASP A 886 -12.24 -45.58 33.00
CA ASP A 886 -10.89 -45.96 33.51
C ASP A 886 -9.77 -46.23 32.45
N GLU A 887 -8.47 -46.40 32.75
CA GLU A 887 -7.71 -46.57 34.02
C GLU A 887 -6.31 -45.89 33.94
N ASN A 888 -5.89 -45.16 35.01
CA ASN A 888 -4.49 -44.80 35.39
C ASN A 888 -3.59 -43.96 34.42
N ASP A 889 -2.43 -43.39 34.81
CA ASP A 889 -1.70 -43.21 36.10
C ASP A 889 -0.82 -41.93 36.03
N GLY A 890 -0.38 -41.33 37.15
CA GLY A 890 0.57 -40.18 37.08
C GLY A 890 0.91 -39.38 38.35
N GLU A 891 1.96 -39.81 39.05
CA GLU A 891 2.80 -39.08 40.04
C GLU A 891 3.37 -37.72 39.56
N ARG A 892 3.76 -36.71 40.38
CA ARG A 892 3.62 -36.38 41.84
C ARG A 892 4.25 -34.98 42.14
N ASP A 893 4.32 -34.63 43.43
CA ASP A 893 5.26 -33.71 44.12
C ASP A 893 5.10 -32.17 43.94
N ASP A 894 4.41 -31.61 44.95
CA ASP A 894 4.93 -30.63 45.95
C ASP A 894 5.34 -29.18 45.58
N ASP A 895 4.72 -28.25 46.33
CA ASP A 895 5.29 -27.15 47.14
C ASP A 895 6.16 -26.04 46.53
N ASP A 896 6.14 -24.79 47.04
CA ASP A 896 5.10 -23.98 47.72
C ASP A 896 5.65 -22.52 47.77
N ASP A 897 4.87 -21.56 48.30
CA ASP A 897 5.35 -20.33 48.97
C ASP A 897 6.21 -19.27 48.20
N GLN A 898 6.26 -18.00 48.62
CA GLN A 898 5.25 -17.10 49.20
C GLN A 898 5.79 -15.65 49.04
N ASP A 899 4.95 -14.64 49.33
CA ASP A 899 5.35 -13.29 49.76
C ASP A 899 6.16 -12.36 48.83
N ALA A 900 6.28 -11.05 49.10
CA ALA A 900 5.34 -10.04 49.65
C ALA A 900 5.99 -8.64 49.53
N GLU A 901 5.23 -7.58 49.83
CA GLU A 901 5.71 -6.20 50.08
C GLU A 901 6.37 -5.47 48.88
N GLY A 902 6.39 -4.14 48.81
CA GLY A 902 5.74 -3.14 49.66
C GLY A 902 6.26 -1.72 49.35
N ASP A 903 5.39 -0.72 49.50
CA ASP A 903 5.68 0.73 49.55
C ASP A 903 6.39 1.36 48.31
N GLY A 904 6.34 2.67 48.06
CA GLY A 904 5.58 3.75 48.72
C GLY A 904 6.26 5.12 48.47
N GLU A 905 5.49 6.22 48.58
CA GLU A 905 5.97 7.61 48.70
C GLU A 905 6.73 8.21 47.47
N ASP A 906 6.67 9.51 47.15
CA ASP A 906 5.80 10.60 47.62
C ASP A 906 5.59 11.73 46.56
N ASN A 907 4.83 12.75 46.96
CA ASN A 907 4.51 14.02 46.30
C ASN A 907 5.70 14.87 45.81
N ASP A 908 5.45 15.82 44.88
CA ASP A 908 5.51 17.26 45.24
C ASP A 908 4.75 18.18 44.24
N ASN A 909 4.50 19.44 44.64
CA ASN A 909 3.62 20.42 43.97
C ASN A 909 4.36 21.62 43.35
N GLU A 910 3.69 22.33 42.41
CA GLU A 910 3.73 23.78 42.07
C GLU A 910 2.89 23.92 40.77
N ASP A 911 1.75 24.62 40.61
CA ASP A 911 1.09 25.80 41.23
C ASP A 911 1.48 27.17 40.61
N ASP A 912 0.55 28.15 40.71
CA ASP A 912 0.48 29.45 39.98
C ASP A 912 0.30 29.39 38.44
N GLY A 913 -0.38 30.34 37.77
CA GLY A 913 -1.15 31.49 38.26
C GLY A 913 -1.53 32.48 37.13
N ASP A 914 -2.69 33.16 37.27
CA ASP A 914 -3.29 34.25 36.46
C ASP A 914 -3.46 34.08 34.92
N ASP A 915 -4.53 34.45 34.20
CA ASP A 915 -5.67 35.40 34.32
C ASP A 915 -5.50 36.71 33.50
N HIS A 916 -6.38 36.95 32.50
CA HIS A 916 -6.95 38.27 32.11
C HIS A 916 -7.93 38.21 30.92
N HIS A 917 -8.85 39.18 30.87
CA HIS A 917 -9.81 39.45 29.79
C HIS A 917 -9.21 40.33 28.66
N ASP A 918 -9.84 40.35 27.48
CA ASP A 918 -10.71 41.49 27.08
C ASP A 918 -11.46 41.20 25.76
N ASP A 919 -12.61 41.85 25.59
CA ASP A 919 -13.43 41.87 24.36
C ASP A 919 -12.89 42.90 23.35
N ASP A 920 -13.19 42.75 22.05
CA ASP A 920 -13.96 43.76 21.30
C ASP A 920 -14.35 43.30 19.88
N ASP A 921 -15.37 43.96 19.31
CA ASP A 921 -15.87 43.76 17.94
C ASP A 921 -14.88 44.24 16.85
N HIS A 922 -14.99 43.70 15.63
CA HIS A 922 -15.44 44.55 14.51
C HIS A 922 -15.94 43.78 13.26
N ASP A 923 -17.09 44.24 12.77
CA ASP A 923 -17.73 43.89 11.50
C ASP A 923 -17.11 44.71 10.34
N GLU A 924 -16.88 44.09 9.17
CA GLU A 924 -17.01 44.78 7.88
C GLU A 924 -17.22 43.80 6.70
N SER A 925 -17.99 44.22 5.69
CA SER A 925 -18.40 43.35 4.57
C SER A 925 -18.65 44.11 3.25
N GLU A 926 -17.92 43.77 2.18
CA GLU A 926 -18.12 44.33 0.82
C GLU A 926 -18.39 43.27 -0.28
N ASN A 927 -19.67 42.94 -0.34
CA ASN A 927 -20.51 42.53 -1.48
C ASN A 927 -20.05 42.89 -2.93
N ALA A 928 -19.91 41.88 -3.81
CA ALA A 928 -20.18 41.96 -5.27
C ALA A 928 -20.22 40.53 -5.89
N SER A 929 -21.27 39.88 -6.40
CA SER A 929 -22.55 40.21 -7.06
C SER A 929 -22.58 39.81 -8.55
N SER A 930 -23.26 38.69 -8.88
CA SER A 930 -23.76 38.30 -10.23
C SER A 930 -22.69 37.91 -11.30
N THR A 931 -22.99 37.21 -12.40
CA THR A 931 -24.26 36.82 -13.06
C THR A 931 -24.31 35.35 -13.53
N SER A 932 -25.52 34.82 -13.69
CA SER A 932 -25.82 33.51 -14.29
C SER A 932 -25.97 33.51 -15.83
N SER A 933 -25.64 32.40 -16.50
CA SER A 933 -26.31 32.00 -17.77
C SER A 933 -26.20 30.49 -18.06
N ARG A 934 -27.19 29.94 -18.77
CA ARG A 934 -27.24 28.55 -19.32
C ARG A 934 -27.28 28.61 -20.86
N GLY A 935 -26.89 27.52 -21.54
CA GLY A 935 -26.96 27.34 -23.00
C GLY A 935 -25.62 26.81 -23.54
N ASP A 936 -25.40 25.56 -23.98
CA ASP A 936 -26.20 24.51 -24.63
C ASP A 936 -26.14 24.49 -26.18
N SER A 937 -26.11 23.29 -26.75
CA SER A 937 -26.35 22.90 -28.16
C SER A 937 -25.28 23.18 -29.27
N SER A 938 -24.43 22.15 -29.47
CA SER A 938 -24.46 21.28 -30.68
C SER A 938 -23.69 21.58 -32.02
N SER A 939 -22.90 20.57 -32.41
CA SER A 939 -22.97 19.80 -33.69
C SER A 939 -21.96 20.03 -34.86
N SER A 940 -21.78 18.93 -35.62
CA SER A 940 -21.34 18.81 -37.04
C SER A 940 -19.88 19.18 -37.38
N ALA A 941 -18.93 18.30 -37.73
CA ALA A 941 -18.87 16.89 -38.17
C ALA A 941 -18.99 16.57 -39.69
N ASN A 942 -17.87 16.14 -40.29
CA ASN A 942 -17.71 15.23 -41.45
C ASN A 942 -16.22 14.75 -41.42
N ARG A 943 -15.81 13.47 -41.58
CA ARG A 943 -16.06 12.42 -42.59
C ARG A 943 -15.59 12.83 -44.00
N SER A 944 -14.94 11.99 -44.81
CA SER A 944 -14.40 10.59 -44.72
C SER A 944 -13.34 10.44 -45.86
N GLN A 945 -12.55 9.39 -46.13
CA GLN A 945 -12.62 7.89 -46.10
C GLN A 945 -11.16 7.36 -45.89
N GLY A 946 -10.75 6.08 -45.74
CA GLY A 946 -11.21 4.77 -46.25
C GLY A 946 -10.52 4.42 -47.58
N ALA A 947 -9.89 3.24 -47.85
CA ALA A 947 -9.64 2.01 -47.08
C ALA A 947 -8.43 1.24 -47.71
N ALA A 948 -7.52 0.57 -46.96
CA ALA A 948 -7.50 -0.82 -46.45
C ALA A 948 -7.12 -1.98 -47.42
N ASN A 949 -6.06 -2.74 -47.09
CA ASN A 949 -5.80 -4.18 -47.39
C ASN A 949 -4.33 -4.56 -47.08
N ARG A 950 -3.91 -5.81 -46.79
CA ARG A 950 -4.54 -7.01 -46.17
C ARG A 950 -3.46 -8.09 -45.95
N GLY A 951 -3.64 -9.00 -44.97
CA GLY A 951 -2.82 -10.21 -44.82
C GLY A 951 -2.29 -10.43 -43.39
N ASN A 952 -2.64 -11.41 -42.55
CA ASN A 952 -3.57 -12.55 -42.49
C ASN A 952 -2.82 -13.73 -41.84
N ALA A 953 -3.13 -14.05 -40.59
CA ALA A 953 -2.68 -15.25 -39.89
C ALA A 953 -3.81 -15.76 -38.99
N THR A 954 -3.89 -17.07 -38.75
CA THR A 954 -5.08 -17.73 -38.18
C THR A 954 -4.80 -18.55 -36.93
N LYS A 955 -5.78 -18.52 -36.01
CA LYS A 955 -6.08 -19.42 -34.88
C LYS A 955 -5.28 -20.74 -34.76
N ASN A 956 -4.91 -21.12 -33.53
CA ASN A 956 -5.75 -22.04 -32.73
C ASN A 956 -5.41 -22.03 -31.23
N ASP A 957 -6.26 -22.67 -30.44
CA ASP A 957 -6.34 -22.56 -28.97
C ASP A 957 -5.32 -23.43 -28.19
N ASN A 958 -5.00 -23.02 -26.95
CA ASN A 958 -5.28 -23.90 -25.81
C ASN A 958 -5.38 -23.18 -24.44
N LYS A 959 -6.05 -23.83 -23.47
CA LYS A 959 -6.22 -23.35 -22.09
C LYS A 959 -4.95 -23.60 -21.24
N ARG A 960 -4.72 -22.75 -20.21
CA ARG A 960 -4.37 -23.20 -18.85
C ARG A 960 -4.56 -22.12 -17.78
N SER A 961 -4.68 -22.56 -16.54
CA SER A 961 -5.10 -21.77 -15.37
C SER A 961 -4.07 -20.74 -14.92
N ALA A 962 -4.54 -19.58 -14.45
CA ALA A 962 -3.71 -18.61 -13.74
C ALA A 962 -3.68 -18.95 -12.23
N VAL A 963 -2.49 -19.23 -11.71
CA VAL A 963 -2.22 -19.38 -10.27
C VAL A 963 -1.56 -18.09 -9.77
N ASN A 964 -1.82 -17.70 -8.52
CA ASN A 964 -1.17 -16.55 -7.89
C ASN A 964 0.36 -16.63 -8.00
N GLN A 965 0.97 -15.60 -8.58
CA GLN A 965 2.40 -15.31 -8.42
C GLN A 965 2.55 -13.92 -7.81
N LYS A 966 3.29 -13.83 -6.69
CA LYS A 966 3.79 -12.56 -6.16
C LYS A 966 4.76 -11.93 -7.18
N PRO A 967 4.94 -10.59 -7.20
CA PRO A 967 6.08 -10.01 -7.89
C PRO A 967 7.37 -10.62 -7.32
N ALA A 968 8.29 -11.04 -8.20
CA ALA A 968 9.51 -11.70 -7.78
C ALA A 968 10.48 -10.69 -7.14
N GLU A 969 10.78 -10.88 -5.85
CA GLU A 969 11.91 -10.23 -5.20
C GLU A 969 13.21 -10.63 -5.93
N ARG A 970 13.82 -9.69 -6.67
CA ARG A 970 15.21 -9.86 -7.13
C ARG A 970 16.14 -9.71 -5.93
N LYS A 971 16.36 -10.81 -5.23
CA LYS A 971 17.39 -10.96 -4.20
C LYS A 971 18.77 -10.86 -4.85
N PHE A 972 19.33 -9.66 -4.87
CA PHE A 972 20.77 -9.48 -5.03
C PHE A 972 21.42 -9.88 -3.70
N VAL A 973 22.15 -11.00 -3.72
CA VAL A 973 22.83 -11.58 -2.55
C VAL A 973 24.32 -11.33 -2.69
N SER A 974 24.96 -10.92 -1.60
CA SER A 974 26.35 -10.48 -1.53
C SER A 974 27.16 -11.48 -0.71
N TYR A 975 27.69 -12.50 -1.39
CA TYR A 975 28.36 -13.63 -0.76
C TYR A 975 29.76 -13.24 -0.25
N VAL A 976 29.89 -13.06 1.06
CA VAL A 976 31.18 -12.99 1.75
C VAL A 976 31.34 -14.26 2.58
N ALA A 977 32.34 -15.07 2.27
CA ALA A 977 32.87 -16.05 3.22
C ALA A 977 33.65 -15.25 4.29
N THR A 978 33.30 -15.44 5.55
CA THR A 978 33.75 -14.59 6.67
C THR A 978 34.44 -15.36 7.79
N HIS A 979 34.20 -16.67 7.89
CA HIS A 979 34.93 -17.55 8.80
C HIS A 979 36.09 -18.26 8.09
N PRO A 980 37.23 -18.50 8.77
CA PRO A 980 38.28 -19.39 8.27
C PRO A 980 37.79 -20.83 8.00
N ASP A 981 36.70 -21.22 8.68
CA ASP A 981 36.09 -22.55 8.59
C ASP A 981 35.04 -22.66 7.45
N ASP A 982 34.73 -21.56 6.74
CA ASP A 982 33.81 -21.57 5.58
C ASP A 982 34.37 -22.40 4.39
N GLU A 983 35.66 -22.76 4.40
CA GLU A 983 36.25 -23.69 3.43
C GLU A 983 35.73 -25.15 3.58
N GLU A 984 35.00 -25.49 4.66
CA GLU A 984 34.27 -26.77 4.78
C GLU A 984 32.81 -26.73 4.31
N GLU A 985 32.34 -25.64 3.66
CA GLU A 985 31.05 -25.68 2.95
C GLU A 985 31.03 -26.79 1.89
N ARG A 986 29.91 -27.53 1.81
CA ARG A 986 29.74 -28.58 0.80
C ARG A 986 29.79 -27.96 -0.59
N ASP A 987 30.66 -28.52 -1.43
CA ASP A 987 30.81 -28.18 -2.84
C ASP A 987 29.45 -27.91 -3.55
N PRO A 988 29.26 -26.76 -4.22
CA PRO A 988 27.94 -26.37 -4.75
C PRO A 988 27.38 -27.24 -5.89
N ASP A 989 28.14 -28.17 -6.48
CA ASP A 989 27.65 -29.18 -7.44
C ASP A 989 27.65 -30.61 -6.84
N GLY A 990 27.82 -30.73 -5.51
CA GLY A 990 27.86 -31.97 -4.74
C GLY A 990 29.11 -32.83 -4.98
N LEU A 991 30.23 -32.21 -5.34
CA LEU A 991 31.48 -32.89 -5.72
C LEU A 991 32.46 -33.03 -4.54
N ASP A 992 33.21 -34.13 -4.52
CA ASP A 992 34.48 -34.15 -3.78
C ASP A 992 35.56 -33.33 -4.53
N HIS A 993 36.65 -33.00 -3.85
CA HIS A 993 37.75 -32.19 -4.38
C HIS A 993 38.36 -32.76 -5.69
N SER A 994 38.45 -34.09 -5.82
CA SER A 994 38.95 -34.76 -7.03
C SER A 994 37.96 -34.61 -8.19
N ALA A 995 36.66 -34.75 -7.89
CA ALA A 995 35.61 -34.58 -8.88
C ALA A 995 35.40 -33.11 -9.31
N ARG A 996 35.63 -32.13 -8.42
CA ARG A 996 35.70 -30.69 -8.74
C ARG A 996 36.83 -30.40 -9.73
N MET A 997 38.06 -30.82 -9.42
CA MET A 997 39.20 -30.67 -10.33
C MET A 997 38.99 -31.39 -11.67
N ALA A 998 38.33 -32.55 -11.68
CA ALA A 998 37.98 -33.26 -12.90
C ALA A 998 36.95 -32.50 -13.77
N LEU A 999 36.04 -31.73 -13.17
CA LEU A 999 35.09 -30.87 -13.88
C LEU A 999 35.79 -29.63 -14.48
N GLU A 1000 36.70 -29.02 -13.74
CA GLU A 1000 37.51 -27.89 -14.21
C GLU A 1000 38.46 -28.31 -15.35
N ALA A 1001 39.07 -29.50 -15.26
CA ALA A 1001 39.87 -30.06 -16.33
C ALA A 1001 39.06 -30.31 -17.63
N LYS A 1002 37.78 -30.70 -17.52
CA LYS A 1002 36.86 -30.77 -18.68
C LYS A 1002 36.58 -29.38 -19.26
N ALA A 1003 36.27 -28.39 -18.41
CA ALA A 1003 36.02 -27.01 -18.82
C ALA A 1003 37.22 -26.39 -19.55
N ILE A 1004 38.42 -26.53 -18.99
CA ILE A 1004 39.69 -26.12 -19.62
C ILE A 1004 39.92 -26.83 -20.97
N THR A 1005 39.63 -28.13 -21.04
CA THR A 1005 39.75 -28.89 -22.30
C THR A 1005 38.77 -28.39 -23.36
N LEU A 1006 37.53 -28.06 -22.98
CA LEU A 1006 36.53 -27.49 -23.87
C LEU A 1006 36.88 -26.07 -24.34
N ILE A 1007 37.40 -25.22 -23.45
CA ILE A 1007 37.87 -23.87 -23.80
C ILE A 1007 38.99 -23.99 -24.84
N ARG A 1008 40.02 -24.80 -24.57
CA ARG A 1008 41.17 -24.99 -25.49
C ARG A 1008 40.82 -25.64 -26.82
N LYS A 1009 39.70 -26.37 -26.89
CA LYS A 1009 39.11 -26.92 -28.13
C LYS A 1009 38.40 -25.85 -28.98
N ARG A 1010 37.99 -24.72 -28.39
CA ARG A 1010 37.37 -23.56 -29.08
C ARG A 1010 38.34 -22.39 -29.29
N GLU A 1011 39.30 -22.19 -28.38
CA GLU A 1011 40.35 -21.17 -28.42
C GLU A 1011 41.74 -21.81 -28.19
N PRO A 1012 42.43 -22.26 -29.26
CA PRO A 1012 43.70 -22.95 -29.14
C PRO A 1012 44.90 -22.04 -28.78
N GLY A 1013 44.72 -20.71 -28.77
CA GLY A 1013 45.74 -19.76 -28.32
C GLY A 1013 45.93 -19.75 -26.79
N LEU A 1014 44.87 -20.07 -26.04
CA LEU A 1014 44.90 -20.17 -24.57
C LEU A 1014 45.69 -21.40 -24.10
N LYS A 1015 46.76 -21.14 -23.35
CA LYS A 1015 47.67 -22.15 -22.77
C LYS A 1015 47.40 -22.26 -21.27
N PRO A 1016 47.32 -23.48 -20.68
CA PRO A 1016 47.12 -23.63 -19.25
C PRO A 1016 48.39 -23.26 -18.48
N THR A 1017 48.24 -22.61 -17.33
CA THR A 1017 49.36 -22.32 -16.43
C THR A 1017 49.83 -23.56 -15.66
N PRO A 1018 51.05 -23.53 -15.09
CA PRO A 1018 51.48 -24.52 -14.12
C PRO A 1018 50.51 -24.59 -12.92
N ALA A 1019 50.27 -25.81 -12.42
CA ALA A 1019 49.39 -26.04 -11.27
C ALA A 1019 49.89 -25.27 -10.02
N GLY A 1020 48.98 -24.59 -9.34
CA GLY A 1020 49.28 -23.75 -8.16
C GLY A 1020 49.51 -22.26 -8.48
N ASN A 1021 49.33 -21.82 -9.72
CA ASN A 1021 49.19 -20.40 -10.05
C ASN A 1021 48.01 -19.79 -9.29
N LYS A 1022 48.17 -18.57 -8.74
CA LYS A 1022 47.15 -17.91 -7.90
C LYS A 1022 46.60 -16.66 -8.60
N GLY A 1023 45.53 -16.82 -9.36
CA GLY A 1023 44.77 -15.70 -9.93
C GLY A 1023 44.05 -15.98 -11.25
N PHE A 1024 44.50 -16.99 -12.02
CA PHE A 1024 43.95 -17.37 -13.33
C PHE A 1024 44.47 -18.76 -13.76
N ASP A 1025 43.80 -19.41 -14.71
CA ASP A 1025 44.10 -20.80 -15.15
C ASP A 1025 44.70 -20.89 -16.56
N LEU A 1026 44.36 -19.95 -17.43
CA LEU A 1026 44.79 -19.92 -18.83
C LEU A 1026 45.39 -18.55 -19.17
N LEU A 1027 46.41 -18.56 -20.02
CA LEU A 1027 47.09 -17.38 -20.55
C LEU A 1027 47.12 -17.44 -22.08
N GLU A 1028 46.77 -16.33 -22.72
CA GLU A 1028 47.12 -16.04 -24.10
C GLU A 1028 48.21 -14.96 -24.13
N THR A 1029 49.15 -15.10 -25.05
CA THR A 1029 50.32 -14.23 -25.19
C THR A 1029 50.43 -13.73 -26.63
N ASP A 1030 50.82 -12.47 -26.80
CA ASP A 1030 50.95 -11.83 -28.10
C ASP A 1030 52.14 -12.38 -28.93
N ALA A 1031 52.43 -11.73 -30.06
CA ALA A 1031 53.56 -12.09 -30.93
C ALA A 1031 54.95 -11.86 -30.30
N ASN A 1032 55.04 -11.01 -29.28
CA ASN A 1032 56.27 -10.73 -28.51
C ASN A 1032 56.42 -11.65 -27.27
N ALA A 1033 55.41 -12.49 -27.00
CA ALA A 1033 55.22 -13.32 -25.81
C ALA A 1033 54.84 -12.57 -24.52
N GLU A 1034 54.37 -11.32 -24.63
CA GLU A 1034 53.77 -10.58 -23.52
C GLU A 1034 52.31 -11.03 -23.27
N PRO A 1035 51.77 -10.88 -22.05
CA PRO A 1035 50.40 -11.29 -21.72
C PRO A 1035 49.33 -10.48 -22.45
N GLU A 1036 48.49 -11.16 -23.24
CA GLU A 1036 47.38 -10.54 -23.99
C GLU A 1036 46.03 -10.77 -23.27
N ARG A 1037 45.80 -11.98 -22.76
CA ARG A 1037 44.59 -12.32 -21.98
C ARG A 1037 44.89 -13.27 -20.83
N TRP A 1038 44.56 -12.83 -19.61
CA TRP A 1038 44.51 -13.66 -18.41
C TRP A 1038 43.10 -14.20 -18.24
N VAL A 1039 42.93 -15.52 -18.07
CA VAL A 1039 41.59 -16.14 -17.98
C VAL A 1039 41.48 -17.10 -16.79
N GLU A 1040 40.58 -16.77 -15.88
CA GLU A 1040 40.11 -17.62 -14.77
C GLU A 1040 38.90 -18.45 -15.22
N VAL A 1041 38.84 -19.74 -14.85
CA VAL A 1041 37.83 -20.69 -15.33
C VAL A 1041 37.01 -21.25 -14.18
N LYS A 1042 35.71 -20.94 -14.15
CA LYS A 1042 34.75 -21.55 -13.21
C LYS A 1042 33.89 -22.57 -13.93
N ALA A 1043 33.99 -23.84 -13.53
CA ALA A 1043 33.18 -24.93 -14.07
C ALA A 1043 31.98 -25.24 -13.16
N MET A 1044 30.82 -25.54 -13.74
CA MET A 1044 29.62 -25.91 -12.98
C MET A 1044 28.74 -26.92 -13.74
N LYS A 1045 27.96 -27.73 -13.02
CA LYS A 1045 26.99 -28.66 -13.64
C LYS A 1045 25.70 -27.95 -14.09
N GLY A 1046 25.28 -26.96 -13.31
CA GLY A 1046 24.14 -26.11 -13.63
C GLY A 1046 24.48 -24.98 -14.62
N CYS A 1047 23.71 -23.91 -14.54
CA CYS A 1047 23.93 -22.61 -15.15
C CYS A 1047 23.93 -21.50 -14.09
N LEU A 1048 24.23 -20.25 -14.47
CA LEU A 1048 24.22 -19.12 -13.52
C LEU A 1048 22.82 -18.77 -12.96
N GLU A 1049 21.75 -19.35 -13.50
CA GLU A 1049 20.40 -19.24 -12.92
C GLU A 1049 20.20 -20.18 -11.72
N ASP A 1050 20.95 -21.29 -11.65
CA ASP A 1050 20.88 -22.27 -10.55
C ASP A 1050 21.65 -21.79 -9.30
N ARG A 1051 22.84 -21.21 -9.50
CA ARG A 1051 23.74 -20.72 -8.44
C ARG A 1051 24.76 -19.70 -8.94
N PRO A 1052 25.25 -18.79 -8.08
CA PRO A 1052 26.35 -17.88 -8.42
C PRO A 1052 27.70 -18.62 -8.56
N VAL A 1053 28.70 -17.87 -9.05
CA VAL A 1053 30.13 -18.20 -8.94
C VAL A 1053 30.87 -17.01 -8.33
N GLY A 1054 31.77 -17.27 -7.38
CA GLY A 1054 32.61 -16.25 -6.76
C GLY A 1054 34.02 -16.22 -7.37
N LEU A 1055 34.72 -15.08 -7.21
CA LEU A 1055 36.18 -15.01 -7.28
C LEU A 1055 36.73 -15.10 -5.85
N SER A 1056 37.85 -15.81 -5.66
CA SER A 1056 38.58 -15.70 -4.38
C SER A 1056 39.19 -14.30 -4.23
N SER A 1057 39.57 -13.91 -3.01
CA SER A 1057 40.20 -12.59 -2.75
C SER A 1057 41.41 -12.32 -3.64
N VAL A 1058 42.23 -13.34 -3.92
CA VAL A 1058 43.40 -13.23 -4.81
C VAL A 1058 42.96 -13.08 -6.28
N GLN A 1059 41.93 -13.80 -6.72
CA GLN A 1059 41.40 -13.69 -8.09
C GLN A 1059 40.71 -12.34 -8.33
N PHE A 1060 39.99 -11.82 -7.33
CA PHE A 1060 39.38 -10.50 -7.37
C PHE A 1060 40.43 -9.39 -7.46
N GLU A 1061 41.48 -9.45 -6.63
CA GLU A 1061 42.57 -8.47 -6.66
C GLU A 1061 43.39 -8.56 -7.95
N PHE A 1062 43.66 -9.77 -8.46
CA PHE A 1062 44.33 -9.96 -9.77
C PHE A 1062 43.47 -9.41 -10.92
N ALA A 1063 42.15 -9.65 -10.90
CA ALA A 1063 41.21 -9.06 -11.85
C ALA A 1063 41.20 -7.52 -11.77
N ARG A 1064 41.26 -6.95 -10.56
CA ARG A 1064 41.32 -5.49 -10.33
C ARG A 1064 42.63 -4.87 -10.84
N GLN A 1065 43.75 -5.59 -10.76
CA GLN A 1065 45.05 -5.13 -11.23
C GLN A 1065 45.21 -5.20 -12.75
N HIS A 1066 44.61 -6.21 -13.40
CA HIS A 1066 44.75 -6.43 -14.85
C HIS A 1066 43.55 -5.99 -15.69
N GLY A 1067 42.41 -5.65 -15.07
CA GLY A 1067 41.27 -4.96 -15.68
C GLY A 1067 40.80 -5.61 -16.99
N ASP A 1068 40.95 -4.90 -18.10
CA ASP A 1068 40.47 -5.33 -19.41
C ASP A 1068 41.30 -6.49 -20.03
N GLN A 1069 42.52 -6.72 -19.57
CA GLN A 1069 43.29 -7.93 -19.92
C GLN A 1069 42.78 -9.18 -19.17
N TYR A 1070 41.98 -9.01 -18.11
CA TYR A 1070 41.44 -10.12 -17.31
C TYR A 1070 40.04 -10.55 -17.76
N TRP A 1071 39.82 -11.87 -17.79
CA TRP A 1071 38.56 -12.47 -18.15
C TRP A 1071 38.15 -13.56 -17.16
N LEU A 1072 36.87 -13.57 -16.78
CA LEU A 1072 36.24 -14.70 -16.12
C LEU A 1072 35.47 -15.52 -17.15
N TYR A 1073 35.84 -16.79 -17.32
CA TYR A 1073 35.15 -17.75 -18.17
C TYR A 1073 34.33 -18.72 -17.31
N VAL A 1074 33.00 -18.65 -17.39
CA VAL A 1074 32.10 -19.60 -16.70
C VAL A 1074 31.67 -20.67 -17.69
N VAL A 1075 31.88 -21.94 -17.35
CA VAL A 1075 31.46 -23.08 -18.16
C VAL A 1075 30.25 -23.74 -17.50
N GLU A 1076 29.07 -23.38 -18.02
CA GLU A 1076 27.77 -23.97 -17.67
C GLU A 1076 27.66 -25.38 -18.27
N HIS A 1077 27.05 -26.32 -17.56
CA HIS A 1077 26.92 -27.74 -17.94
C HIS A 1077 28.25 -28.41 -18.32
N ALA A 1078 29.32 -28.16 -17.55
CA ALA A 1078 30.69 -28.58 -17.85
C ALA A 1078 30.92 -30.12 -17.87
N ASP A 1079 29.96 -30.93 -17.42
CA ASP A 1079 30.00 -32.39 -17.50
C ASP A 1079 29.35 -33.00 -18.76
N ASP A 1080 28.60 -32.21 -19.54
CA ASP A 1080 27.92 -32.62 -20.79
C ASP A 1080 28.41 -31.78 -22.00
N GLU A 1081 29.30 -32.33 -22.83
CA GLU A 1081 29.83 -31.66 -24.04
C GLU A 1081 28.76 -31.19 -25.04
N THR A 1082 27.54 -31.74 -25.01
CA THR A 1082 26.44 -31.36 -25.91
C THR A 1082 25.67 -30.13 -25.42
N ARG A 1083 25.68 -29.88 -24.11
CA ARG A 1083 25.05 -28.72 -23.45
C ARG A 1083 26.03 -27.63 -23.02
N ALA A 1084 27.33 -27.96 -22.94
CA ALA A 1084 28.33 -27.09 -22.33
C ALA A 1084 28.49 -25.73 -23.03
N ARG A 1085 28.21 -24.67 -22.27
CA ARG A 1085 28.22 -23.26 -22.72
C ARG A 1085 29.30 -22.48 -21.98
N ILE A 1086 30.05 -21.67 -22.72
CA ILE A 1086 31.09 -20.81 -22.15
C ILE A 1086 30.54 -19.38 -22.15
N LEU A 1087 30.38 -18.80 -20.98
CA LEU A 1087 30.15 -17.37 -20.78
C LEU A 1087 31.50 -16.68 -20.61
N LYS A 1088 31.69 -15.55 -21.28
CA LYS A 1088 32.95 -14.78 -21.25
C LYS A 1088 32.69 -13.40 -20.69
N ILE A 1089 33.32 -13.08 -19.56
CA ILE A 1089 33.17 -11.80 -18.88
C ILE A 1089 34.54 -11.11 -18.89
N LYS A 1090 34.75 -10.20 -19.85
CA LYS A 1090 35.90 -9.28 -19.86
C LYS A 1090 35.74 -8.28 -18.73
N ASP A 1091 36.80 -8.03 -17.97
CA ASP A 1091 36.82 -7.06 -16.86
C ASP A 1091 35.64 -7.21 -15.88
N PRO A 1092 35.57 -8.32 -15.11
CA PRO A 1092 34.49 -8.56 -14.17
C PRO A 1092 34.48 -7.57 -12.99
N VAL A 1093 35.57 -6.84 -12.72
CA VAL A 1093 35.66 -5.89 -11.60
C VAL A 1093 35.37 -4.46 -12.04
N GLY A 1094 36.02 -3.96 -13.09
CA GLY A 1094 35.77 -2.61 -13.62
C GLY A 1094 34.39 -2.43 -14.25
N ARG A 1095 33.73 -3.53 -14.67
CA ARG A 1095 32.33 -3.52 -15.10
C ARG A 1095 31.30 -3.70 -13.97
N SER A 1096 31.73 -3.89 -12.72
CA SER A 1096 30.83 -3.92 -11.56
C SER A 1096 30.43 -2.50 -11.14
N GLY A 1097 29.43 -1.93 -11.82
CA GLY A 1097 28.97 -0.55 -11.60
C GLY A 1097 28.36 -0.26 -10.21
N THR A 1098 28.11 -1.26 -9.37
CA THR A 1098 27.67 -1.07 -7.98
C THR A 1098 28.02 -2.31 -7.14
N PHE A 1099 28.59 -2.11 -5.96
CA PHE A 1099 28.74 -3.15 -4.93
C PHE A 1099 27.59 -3.01 -3.93
N ILE A 1100 26.84 -4.10 -3.72
CA ILE A 1100 25.71 -4.14 -2.78
C ILE A 1100 26.12 -5.01 -1.59
N PHE A 1101 25.80 -4.53 -0.39
CA PHE A 1101 26.09 -5.18 0.89
C PHE A 1101 24.77 -5.74 1.43
N ASP A 1102 24.75 -7.00 1.82
CA ASP A 1102 23.57 -7.66 2.41
C ASP A 1102 23.82 -8.12 3.86
N LYS A 1103 22.86 -8.86 4.43
CA LYS A 1103 22.92 -9.34 5.81
C LYS A 1103 24.16 -10.19 6.16
N GLY A 1104 24.86 -10.78 5.18
CA GLY A 1104 26.09 -11.55 5.39
C GLY A 1104 27.23 -10.68 5.92
N TRP A 1105 27.27 -9.41 5.54
CA TRP A 1105 28.29 -8.46 6.00
C TRP A 1105 28.16 -8.10 7.49
N ALA A 1106 27.02 -8.41 8.13
CA ALA A 1106 26.82 -8.17 9.56
C ALA A 1106 27.68 -9.06 10.47
N SER A 1107 28.23 -10.18 9.98
CA SER A 1107 29.15 -11.03 10.76
C SER A 1107 30.55 -10.43 10.93
N ILE A 1108 30.96 -9.52 10.03
CA ILE A 1108 32.28 -8.86 10.02
C ILE A 1108 32.20 -7.34 10.26
N ALA A 1109 31.01 -6.80 10.44
CA ALA A 1109 30.83 -5.43 10.88
C ALA A 1109 31.34 -5.28 12.34
N GLN A 1110 32.24 -4.33 12.58
CA GLN A 1110 32.46 -3.84 13.94
C GLN A 1110 31.25 -3.01 14.33
N VAL A 1111 30.59 -3.39 15.43
CA VAL A 1111 29.40 -2.71 15.97
C VAL A 1111 29.85 -1.90 17.19
N ASP A 1112 29.48 -0.62 17.22
CA ASP A 1112 29.74 0.24 18.38
C ASP A 1112 28.99 -0.27 19.61
N ALA A 1113 29.61 -0.16 20.79
CA ALA A 1113 29.03 -0.64 22.03
C ALA A 1113 27.95 0.33 22.55
N SER A 1114 26.70 -0.15 22.56
CA SER A 1114 25.52 0.49 23.18
C SER A 1114 25.14 -0.20 24.49
#